data_AF-A0A1G7F698-F1
#
_entry.id   AF-A0A1G7F698-F1
#
_cell.length_a   1.000
_cell.length_b   1.000
_cell.length_c   1.000
_cell.angle_alpha   90.00
_cell.angle_beta   90.00
_cell.angle_gamma   90.00
#
_symmetry.space_group_name_H-M   'P 1'
#
loop_
_entity.id
_entity.type
_entity.pdbx_description
1 polymer ?
#
loop_
_entity_poly.entity_id
_entity_poly.type
_entity_poly.pdbx_seq_one_letter_code
_entity_poly.pdbx_strand_id
1 'polypeptide(L)'
;MIQKAAVRAGVRPAQAQAVIGLLGEGKTVPFIARYRKEATGELDEVQIKAVEDAHRYLAQLEERKEEVIRIISEQGKLDSDLEKAIRGADVLQRVEDLYRPYQKKRKTRATAAKERGLEPLADLLLSETKEHPEVLAGGFVDAGKDVPDAGAALAGARDIIAERISDDASVRERIRSAIRRDGLIVTARKKDAEDPKGVFEMYYEYEEPVRQIKPHRILAVNRGEKTGVLKVSVTTSEERLIEDIRRTYVRRPGSPVAAEVAEAAADAFKRLLLPSIEREIRGELTEKAEEQAIRIFSENLKRLLLQPPMRGKTVLGVDPAYRTGCKLAVVSDTGRLLELGVIYPHTSSDTEGAKKKVLALLRQYPVSIIAIGNGTASRETEQFIADCLKEADGGASYVIVNEAGASVYSASEEARREFPDLQVEQRSAVSIARRLQDPLSELVKIEPKSVGVGQYQHDVSQKNLGEQLDFVVETAVNRVGVDVNMASASLLQHVSGLSRTVADNIVAARDEIGRFSSRAQLKKVPRLGAKTYEQAIGFLRVPGAKNPLDATGVHPESYGLAEEILKAAGLDKKEIGTEHAAEALARLDAGEVAETAGAGEVTVRDIIETLSRPNRDPRDEFPQPLLRKEVLTLKDLKRGMEMEGTVRNVVDFGAFVDIGVGEDGLLHVTKMSTARVRHPLDMMAPGDVVTVMVDEVDQEKGRISLTMLSPAQEEEKKRLAEERKRQPKERKRSAKKLADLKPGTRVKGKVRRLQPYGAFVDVGAEKDGLVHISKMAPVRVNDPGEIVQPGDTVAVWIESVDPSASKISLTMIGPEENEKSGSRRG
;
A
#
# COMPACT_ATOMS: atom_id res chain seq x y z
N MET A 1 8.25 -10.79 -22.51
CA MET A 1 7.54 -10.82 -21.21
C MET A 1 8.45 -10.52 -20.02
N ILE A 2 9.57 -11.25 -19.83
CA ILE A 2 10.51 -11.05 -18.71
C ILE A 2 10.97 -9.60 -18.54
N GLN A 3 11.39 -8.93 -19.62
CA GLN A 3 11.81 -7.51 -19.55
C GLN A 3 10.73 -6.60 -18.96
N LYS A 4 9.46 -6.79 -19.37
CA LYS A 4 8.33 -6.00 -18.87
C LYS A 4 8.05 -6.32 -17.39
N ALA A 5 8.15 -7.60 -17.00
CA ALA A 5 7.99 -8.01 -15.61
C ALA A 5 9.08 -7.38 -14.72
N ALA A 6 10.33 -7.41 -15.18
CA ALA A 6 11.47 -6.81 -14.47
C ALA A 6 11.29 -5.30 -14.26
N VAL A 7 10.90 -4.56 -15.31
CA VAL A 7 10.62 -3.11 -15.22
C VAL A 7 9.47 -2.82 -14.26
N ARG A 8 8.39 -3.61 -14.31
CA ARG A 8 7.22 -3.43 -13.43
C ARG A 8 7.53 -3.75 -11.96
N ALA A 9 8.36 -4.76 -11.71
CA ALA A 9 8.79 -5.16 -10.36
C ALA A 9 9.98 -4.33 -9.83
N GLY A 10 10.65 -3.54 -10.68
CA GLY A 10 11.81 -2.73 -10.28
C GLY A 10 13.10 -3.55 -10.06
N VAL A 11 13.26 -4.68 -10.76
CA VAL A 11 14.43 -5.57 -10.63
C VAL A 11 15.17 -5.73 -11.97
N ARG A 12 16.36 -6.34 -11.96
CA ARG A 12 17.10 -6.61 -13.21
C ARG A 12 16.44 -7.75 -14.00
N PRO A 13 16.49 -7.73 -15.34
CA PRO A 13 15.91 -8.79 -16.18
C PRO A 13 16.40 -10.21 -15.86
N ALA A 14 17.69 -10.37 -15.56
CA ALA A 14 18.27 -11.66 -15.17
C ALA A 14 17.67 -12.18 -13.85
N GLN A 15 17.41 -11.28 -12.89
CA GLN A 15 16.79 -11.65 -11.61
C GLN A 15 15.33 -12.07 -11.81
N ALA A 16 14.57 -11.32 -12.62
CA ALA A 16 13.20 -11.69 -12.96
C ALA A 16 13.14 -13.04 -13.69
N GLN A 17 14.07 -13.30 -14.62
CA GLN A 17 14.18 -14.60 -15.31
C GLN A 17 14.41 -15.74 -14.32
N ALA A 18 15.34 -15.57 -13.37
CA ALA A 18 15.65 -16.59 -12.37
C ALA A 18 14.45 -16.85 -11.46
N VAL A 19 13.80 -15.79 -10.94
CA VAL A 19 12.61 -15.91 -10.10
C VAL A 19 11.47 -16.64 -10.83
N ILE A 20 11.16 -16.24 -12.07
CA ILE A 20 10.09 -16.88 -12.86
C ILE A 20 10.41 -18.37 -13.10
N GLY A 21 11.68 -18.70 -13.39
CA GLY A 21 12.12 -20.09 -13.55
C GLY A 21 11.90 -20.92 -12.26
N LEU A 22 12.35 -20.39 -11.12
CA LEU A 22 12.22 -21.06 -9.82
C LEU A 22 10.75 -21.23 -9.39
N LEU A 23 9.90 -20.23 -9.65
CA LEU A 23 8.45 -20.32 -9.43
C LEU A 23 7.81 -21.36 -10.36
N GLY A 24 8.24 -21.43 -11.63
CA GLY A 24 7.80 -22.45 -12.58
C GLY A 24 8.20 -23.88 -12.18
N GLU A 25 9.33 -24.04 -11.50
CA GLU A 25 9.72 -25.30 -10.84
C GLU A 25 8.87 -25.59 -9.58
N GLY A 26 8.02 -24.65 -9.15
CA GLY A 26 7.16 -24.72 -7.98
C GLY A 26 7.88 -24.53 -6.66
N LYS A 27 8.97 -23.75 -6.64
CA LYS A 27 9.58 -23.25 -5.41
C LYS A 27 8.76 -22.10 -4.87
N THR A 28 8.60 -22.04 -3.55
CA THR A 28 7.81 -21.00 -2.88
C THR A 28 8.60 -19.71 -2.70
N VAL A 29 7.92 -18.59 -2.46
CA VAL A 29 8.57 -17.29 -2.24
C VAL A 29 9.55 -17.31 -1.05
N PRO A 30 9.17 -17.82 0.15
CA PRO A 30 10.12 -17.90 1.27
C PRO A 30 11.32 -18.81 0.97
N PHE A 31 11.11 -19.91 0.24
CA PHE A 31 12.19 -20.83 -0.12
C PHE A 31 13.20 -20.15 -1.06
N ILE A 32 12.71 -19.43 -2.08
CA ILE A 32 13.56 -18.70 -3.02
C ILE A 32 14.36 -17.61 -2.28
N ALA A 33 13.70 -16.80 -1.46
CA ALA A 33 14.33 -15.71 -0.72
C ALA A 33 15.43 -16.18 0.23
N ARG A 34 15.27 -17.37 0.82
CA ARG A 34 16.20 -17.91 1.81
C ARG A 34 17.32 -18.77 1.21
N TYR A 35 17.00 -19.65 0.26
CA TYR A 35 17.93 -20.70 -0.19
C TYR A 35 18.38 -20.54 -1.65
N ARG A 36 17.89 -19.53 -2.38
CA ARG A 36 18.26 -19.30 -3.79
C ARG A 36 18.73 -17.87 -4.04
N LYS A 37 19.38 -17.27 -3.03
CA LYS A 37 19.86 -15.88 -3.07
C LYS A 37 20.86 -15.63 -4.19
N GLU A 38 21.74 -16.59 -4.48
CA GLU A 38 22.71 -16.48 -5.58
C GLU A 38 22.01 -16.35 -6.93
N ALA A 39 21.02 -17.21 -7.17
CA ALA A 39 20.29 -17.24 -8.43
C ALA A 39 19.50 -15.95 -8.66
N THR A 40 18.97 -15.36 -7.60
CA THR A 40 18.17 -14.13 -7.68
C THR A 40 18.98 -12.85 -7.47
N GLY A 41 20.23 -12.93 -7.04
CA GLY A 41 21.02 -11.77 -6.63
C GLY A 41 20.45 -11.09 -5.38
N GLU A 42 20.19 -11.88 -4.34
CA GLU A 42 19.72 -11.47 -3.01
C GLU A 42 18.37 -10.73 -2.98
N LEU A 43 17.42 -11.13 -3.84
CA LEU A 43 16.05 -10.59 -3.76
C LEU A 43 15.33 -11.08 -2.51
N ASP A 44 14.64 -10.17 -1.83
CA ASP A 44 13.78 -10.49 -0.68
C ASP A 44 12.40 -11.02 -1.10
N GLU A 45 11.61 -11.48 -0.13
CA GLU A 45 10.27 -12.04 -0.36
C GLU A 45 9.34 -11.05 -1.08
N VAL A 46 9.45 -9.75 -0.74
CA VAL A 46 8.59 -8.69 -1.31
C VAL A 46 8.93 -8.47 -2.79
N GLN A 47 10.22 -8.44 -3.12
CA GLN A 47 10.70 -8.30 -4.49
C GLN A 47 10.36 -9.54 -5.34
N ILE A 48 10.50 -10.74 -4.78
CA ILE A 48 10.12 -11.99 -5.45
C ILE A 48 8.62 -12.00 -5.73
N LYS A 49 7.80 -11.61 -4.75
CA LYS A 49 6.35 -11.51 -4.91
C LYS A 49 5.96 -10.48 -5.96
N ALA A 50 6.64 -9.33 -6.01
CA ALA A 50 6.43 -8.31 -7.03
C ALA A 50 6.72 -8.84 -8.45
N VAL A 51 7.74 -9.69 -8.61
CA VAL A 51 8.03 -10.35 -9.89
C VAL A 51 6.92 -11.34 -10.26
N GLU A 52 6.46 -12.17 -9.32
CA GLU A 52 5.35 -13.11 -9.52
C GLU A 52 4.08 -12.39 -9.99
N ASP A 53 3.68 -11.35 -9.26
CA ASP A 53 2.47 -10.58 -9.54
C ASP A 53 2.58 -9.83 -10.88
N ALA A 54 3.74 -9.25 -11.20
CA ALA A 54 3.99 -8.62 -12.48
C ALA A 54 3.94 -9.62 -13.64
N HIS A 55 4.51 -10.81 -13.47
CA HIS A 55 4.47 -11.86 -14.49
C HIS A 55 3.03 -12.35 -14.72
N ARG A 56 2.28 -12.61 -13.65
CA ARG A 56 0.87 -13.03 -13.71
C ARG A 56 0.00 -12.00 -14.42
N TYR A 57 0.14 -10.71 -14.09
CA TYR A 57 -0.58 -9.62 -14.76
C TYR A 57 -0.28 -9.59 -16.26
N LEU A 58 1.00 -9.71 -16.64
CA LEU A 58 1.40 -9.67 -18.05
C LEU A 58 0.89 -10.90 -18.82
N ALA A 59 0.88 -12.08 -18.20
CA ALA A 59 0.31 -13.27 -18.81
C ALA A 59 -1.19 -13.10 -19.09
N GLN A 60 -1.95 -12.59 -18.11
CA GLN A 60 -3.38 -12.28 -18.27
C GLN A 60 -3.63 -11.21 -19.35
N LEU A 61 -2.76 -10.19 -19.44
CA LEU A 61 -2.85 -9.18 -20.48
C LEU A 61 -2.65 -9.77 -21.87
N GLU A 62 -1.64 -10.64 -22.06
CA GLU A 62 -1.40 -11.29 -23.35
C GLU A 62 -2.53 -12.24 -23.74
N GLU A 63 -3.04 -13.05 -22.80
CA GLU A 63 -4.22 -13.90 -23.02
C GLU A 63 -5.43 -13.09 -23.49
N ARG A 64 -5.69 -11.96 -22.83
CA ARG A 64 -6.79 -11.08 -23.21
C ARG A 64 -6.60 -10.45 -24.59
N LYS A 65 -5.37 -10.06 -24.96
CA LYS A 65 -5.09 -9.55 -26.32
C LYS A 65 -5.42 -10.59 -27.38
N GLU A 66 -5.00 -11.83 -27.18
CA GLU A 66 -5.26 -12.93 -28.11
C GLU A 66 -6.76 -13.20 -28.24
N GLU A 67 -7.49 -13.22 -27.12
CA GLU A 67 -8.94 -13.37 -27.10
C GLU A 67 -9.65 -12.25 -27.89
N VAL A 68 -9.28 -10.99 -27.65
CA VAL A 68 -9.85 -9.84 -28.36
C VAL A 68 -9.55 -9.91 -29.86
N ILE A 69 -8.32 -10.21 -30.25
CA ILE A 69 -7.93 -10.37 -31.66
C ILE A 69 -8.78 -11.45 -32.33
N ARG A 70 -8.97 -12.60 -31.68
CA ARG A 70 -9.81 -13.69 -32.18
C ARG A 70 -11.25 -13.23 -32.39
N ILE A 71 -11.86 -12.60 -31.37
CA ILE A 71 -13.27 -12.14 -31.44
C ILE A 71 -13.48 -11.15 -32.58
N ILE A 72 -12.56 -10.20 -32.78
CA ILE A 72 -12.67 -9.19 -33.85
C ILE A 72 -12.44 -9.83 -35.23
N SER A 73 -11.52 -10.80 -35.32
CA SER A 73 -11.26 -11.56 -36.54
C SER A 73 -12.48 -12.38 -36.97
N GLU A 74 -13.17 -13.04 -36.03
CA GLU A 74 -14.40 -13.81 -36.30
C GLU A 74 -15.54 -12.93 -36.85
N GLN A 75 -15.51 -11.61 -36.57
CA GLN A 75 -16.46 -10.64 -37.12
C GLN A 75 -16.05 -10.11 -38.50
N GLY A 76 -14.87 -10.49 -39.02
CA GLY A 76 -14.33 -9.98 -40.28
C GLY A 76 -13.94 -8.50 -40.24
N LYS A 77 -13.72 -7.93 -39.04
CA LYS A 77 -13.45 -6.50 -38.82
C LYS A 77 -12.02 -6.19 -38.37
N LEU A 78 -11.16 -7.21 -38.28
CA LEU A 78 -9.77 -7.04 -37.86
C LEU A 78 -8.93 -6.57 -39.06
N ASP A 79 -8.40 -5.35 -38.97
CA ASP A 79 -7.39 -4.85 -39.90
C ASP A 79 -5.97 -4.88 -39.28
N SER A 80 -4.95 -4.65 -40.13
CA SER A 80 -3.54 -4.71 -39.71
C SER A 80 -3.16 -3.65 -38.68
N ASP A 81 -3.78 -2.48 -38.72
CA ASP A 81 -3.45 -1.37 -37.83
C ASP A 81 -4.08 -1.59 -36.45
N LEU A 82 -5.30 -2.10 -36.41
CA LEU A 82 -6.00 -2.52 -35.20
C LEU A 82 -5.29 -3.69 -34.52
N GLU A 83 -4.87 -4.71 -35.27
CA GLU A 83 -4.09 -5.82 -34.71
C GLU A 83 -2.79 -5.31 -34.07
N LYS A 84 -2.04 -4.45 -34.76
CA LYS A 84 -0.83 -3.82 -34.22
C LYS A 84 -1.13 -3.01 -32.96
N ALA A 85 -2.22 -2.25 -32.95
CA ALA A 85 -2.62 -1.44 -31.79
C ALA A 85 -2.98 -2.31 -30.57
N ILE A 86 -3.66 -3.45 -30.76
CA ILE A 86 -4.00 -4.38 -29.68
C ILE A 86 -2.74 -5.06 -29.15
N ARG A 87 -1.88 -5.58 -30.03
CA ARG A 87 -0.60 -6.21 -29.63
C ARG A 87 0.31 -5.24 -28.88
N GLY A 88 0.35 -3.99 -29.33
CA GLY A 88 1.12 -2.90 -28.72
C GLY A 88 0.53 -2.32 -27.43
N ALA A 89 -0.67 -2.73 -27.00
CA ALA A 89 -1.26 -2.23 -25.77
C ALA A 89 -0.48 -2.72 -24.52
N ASP A 90 -0.07 -1.80 -23.65
CA ASP A 90 0.70 -2.14 -22.44
C ASP A 90 -0.15 -2.28 -21.17
N VAL A 91 -1.45 -1.98 -21.25
CA VAL A 91 -2.40 -2.09 -20.14
C VAL A 91 -3.73 -2.65 -20.63
N LEU A 92 -4.41 -3.40 -19.74
CA LEU A 92 -5.71 -4.02 -20.01
C LEU A 92 -6.76 -3.01 -20.48
N GLN A 93 -6.82 -1.84 -19.83
CA GLN A 93 -7.76 -0.76 -20.20
C GLN A 93 -7.65 -0.36 -21.68
N ARG A 94 -6.44 -0.35 -22.25
CA ARG A 94 -6.24 0.02 -23.66
C ARG A 94 -6.76 -1.07 -24.60
N VAL A 95 -6.60 -2.34 -24.22
CA VAL A 95 -7.18 -3.48 -24.96
C VAL A 95 -8.70 -3.37 -24.95
N GLU A 96 -9.31 -3.09 -23.79
CA GLU A 96 -10.76 -2.92 -23.67
C GLU A 96 -11.30 -1.72 -24.45
N ASP A 97 -10.59 -0.57 -24.45
CA ASP A 97 -10.97 0.60 -25.24
C ASP A 97 -10.95 0.28 -26.75
N LEU A 98 -9.95 -0.48 -27.24
CA LEU A 98 -9.87 -0.90 -28.65
C LEU A 98 -10.93 -1.95 -29.01
N TYR A 99 -11.31 -2.80 -28.05
CA TYR A 99 -12.32 -3.84 -28.24
C TYR A 99 -13.76 -3.29 -28.22
N ARG A 100 -14.00 -2.17 -27.53
CA ARG A 100 -15.34 -1.62 -27.27
C ARG A 100 -16.27 -1.50 -28.49
N PRO A 101 -15.81 -1.07 -29.69
CA PRO A 101 -16.66 -1.00 -30.89
C PRO A 101 -17.18 -2.36 -31.38
N TYR A 102 -16.55 -3.45 -30.97
CA TYR A 102 -16.81 -4.82 -31.42
C TYR A 102 -17.52 -5.68 -30.35
N GLN A 103 -17.71 -5.13 -29.16
CA GLN A 103 -18.41 -5.82 -28.07
C GLN A 103 -19.89 -5.99 -28.42
N LYS A 104 -20.46 -7.16 -28.08
CA LYS A 104 -21.91 -7.37 -28.13
C LYS A 104 -22.58 -6.49 -27.06
N LYS A 105 -23.36 -5.51 -27.50
CA LYS A 105 -24.03 -4.55 -26.61
C LYS A 105 -25.45 -5.00 -26.25
N ARG A 106 -25.90 -4.62 -25.05
CA ARG A 106 -27.34 -4.65 -24.69
C ARG A 106 -28.11 -3.65 -25.57
N LYS A 107 -29.44 -3.75 -25.62
CA LYS A 107 -30.28 -2.83 -26.41
C LYS A 107 -30.05 -1.37 -25.99
N THR A 108 -29.37 -0.59 -26.83
CA THR A 108 -29.11 0.85 -26.67
C THR A 108 -30.00 1.68 -27.61
N ARG A 109 -30.00 3.00 -27.45
CA ARG A 109 -30.66 3.91 -28.41
C ARG A 109 -30.06 3.79 -29.81
N ALA A 110 -28.73 3.64 -29.89
CA ALA A 110 -28.02 3.44 -31.15
C ALA A 110 -28.34 2.08 -31.79
N THR A 111 -28.39 0.98 -31.03
CA THR A 111 -28.78 -0.32 -31.61
C THR A 111 -30.23 -0.29 -32.09
N ALA A 112 -31.14 0.34 -31.34
CA ALA A 112 -32.52 0.52 -31.79
C ALA A 112 -32.58 1.35 -33.08
N ALA A 113 -31.83 2.45 -33.19
CA ALA A 113 -31.75 3.26 -34.40
C ALA A 113 -31.15 2.47 -35.60
N LYS A 114 -30.16 1.59 -35.36
CA LYS A 114 -29.62 0.67 -36.38
C LYS A 114 -30.66 -0.35 -36.85
N GLU A 115 -31.42 -0.94 -35.93
CA GLU A 115 -32.54 -1.86 -36.24
C GLU A 115 -33.61 -1.17 -37.11
N ARG A 116 -33.81 0.14 -36.91
CA ARG A 116 -34.70 0.98 -37.74
C ARG A 116 -34.10 1.39 -39.09
N GLY A 117 -32.85 1.04 -39.37
CA GLY A 117 -32.18 1.32 -40.64
C GLY A 117 -31.57 2.72 -40.76
N LEU A 118 -31.29 3.41 -39.65
CA LEU A 118 -30.77 4.79 -39.64
C LEU A 118 -29.23 4.89 -39.70
N GLU A 119 -28.53 3.77 -39.78
CA GLU A 119 -27.06 3.76 -39.87
C GLU A 119 -26.51 4.49 -41.11
N PRO A 120 -27.07 4.32 -42.32
CA PRO A 120 -26.59 5.06 -43.48
C PRO A 120 -26.80 6.57 -43.36
N LEU A 121 -27.85 7.02 -42.66
CA LEU A 121 -28.06 8.45 -42.37
C LEU A 121 -26.95 8.99 -41.46
N ALA A 122 -26.56 8.24 -40.42
CA ALA A 122 -25.43 8.59 -39.57
C ALA A 122 -24.10 8.68 -40.35
N ASP A 123 -23.87 7.78 -41.30
CA ASP A 123 -22.69 7.81 -42.18
C ASP A 123 -22.69 9.05 -43.09
N LEU A 124 -23.86 9.42 -43.65
CA LEU A 124 -24.02 10.62 -44.47
C LEU A 124 -23.71 11.89 -43.66
N LEU A 125 -24.23 12.01 -42.44
CA LEU A 125 -23.94 13.15 -41.55
C LEU A 125 -22.44 13.26 -41.23
N LEU A 126 -21.77 12.13 -40.97
CA LEU A 126 -20.32 12.10 -40.70
C LEU A 126 -19.45 12.38 -41.94
N SER A 127 -19.97 12.20 -43.14
CA SER A 127 -19.25 12.49 -44.39
C SER A 127 -19.18 13.98 -44.75
N GLU A 128 -19.89 14.83 -44.00
CA GLU A 128 -19.95 16.30 -44.19
C GLU A 128 -20.40 16.71 -45.59
N THR A 129 -21.54 16.19 -46.02
CA THR A 129 -22.16 16.51 -47.31
C THR A 129 -22.55 18.00 -47.38
N LYS A 130 -22.91 18.44 -48.60
CA LYS A 130 -23.45 19.79 -48.85
C LYS A 130 -24.98 19.84 -48.75
N GLU A 131 -25.63 18.70 -48.53
CA GLU A 131 -27.09 18.62 -48.44
C GLU A 131 -27.56 18.95 -47.03
N HIS A 132 -28.76 19.52 -46.92
CA HIS A 132 -29.35 19.85 -45.63
C HIS A 132 -29.79 18.58 -44.87
N PRO A 133 -29.60 18.52 -43.54
CA PRO A 133 -29.96 17.36 -42.72
C PRO A 133 -31.39 16.86 -42.92
N GLU A 134 -32.35 17.77 -43.05
CA GLU A 134 -33.77 17.46 -43.19
C GLU A 134 -34.07 16.76 -44.52
N VAL A 135 -33.34 17.13 -45.58
CA VAL A 135 -33.46 16.50 -46.91
C VAL A 135 -32.89 15.09 -46.87
N LEU A 136 -31.71 14.92 -46.27
CA LEU A 136 -31.08 13.61 -46.09
C LEU A 136 -31.99 12.69 -45.27
N ALA A 137 -32.53 13.20 -44.17
CA ALA A 137 -33.39 12.46 -43.25
C ALA A 137 -34.73 12.06 -43.87
N GLY A 138 -35.26 12.83 -44.82
CA GLY A 138 -36.50 12.53 -45.54
C GLY A 138 -36.48 11.14 -46.21
N GLY A 139 -35.32 10.69 -46.70
CA GLY A 139 -35.14 9.37 -47.30
C GLY A 139 -35.18 8.19 -46.32
N PHE A 140 -35.21 8.47 -45.01
CA PHE A 140 -35.17 7.47 -43.93
C PHE A 140 -36.43 7.49 -43.06
N VAL A 141 -37.44 8.30 -43.41
CA VAL A 141 -38.73 8.33 -42.72
C VAL A 141 -39.52 7.06 -43.06
N ASP A 142 -39.84 6.28 -42.04
CA ASP A 142 -40.57 5.02 -42.15
C ASP A 142 -41.37 4.79 -40.88
N ALA A 143 -42.66 5.13 -40.91
CA ALA A 143 -43.57 4.92 -39.78
C ALA A 143 -43.70 3.44 -39.40
N GLY A 144 -43.51 2.51 -40.35
CA GLY A 144 -43.50 1.06 -40.10
C GLY A 144 -42.28 0.59 -39.30
N LYS A 145 -41.21 1.40 -39.27
CA LYS A 145 -40.02 1.19 -38.44
C LYS A 145 -39.95 2.15 -37.25
N ASP A 146 -41.07 2.77 -36.84
CA ASP A 146 -41.11 3.71 -35.71
C ASP A 146 -40.20 4.94 -35.92
N VAL A 147 -40.17 5.44 -37.16
CA VAL A 147 -39.50 6.69 -37.58
C VAL A 147 -40.53 7.58 -38.28
N PRO A 148 -41.37 8.32 -37.53
CA PRO A 148 -42.54 9.03 -38.09
C PRO A 148 -42.21 10.29 -38.90
N ASP A 149 -41.05 10.91 -38.66
CA ASP A 149 -40.65 12.16 -39.31
C ASP A 149 -39.12 12.29 -39.42
N ALA A 150 -38.67 13.33 -40.14
CA ALA A 150 -37.25 13.63 -40.33
C ALA A 150 -36.53 13.93 -39.00
N GLY A 151 -37.23 14.50 -38.01
CA GLY A 151 -36.66 14.77 -36.69
C GLY A 151 -36.33 13.49 -35.93
N ALA A 152 -37.22 12.49 -35.97
CA ALA A 152 -36.99 11.16 -35.41
C ALA A 152 -35.83 10.42 -36.12
N ALA A 153 -35.73 10.56 -37.44
CA ALA A 153 -34.61 10.00 -38.21
C ALA A 153 -33.27 10.63 -37.82
N LEU A 154 -33.21 11.97 -37.73
CA LEU A 154 -32.02 12.71 -37.27
C LEU A 154 -31.65 12.35 -35.83
N ALA A 155 -32.62 12.29 -34.92
CA ALA A 155 -32.38 11.89 -33.53
C ALA A 155 -31.78 10.49 -33.43
N GLY A 156 -32.30 9.52 -34.18
CA GLY A 156 -31.75 8.18 -34.23
C GLY A 156 -30.34 8.13 -34.85
N ALA A 157 -30.08 8.93 -35.89
CA ALA A 157 -28.74 9.07 -36.46
C ALA A 157 -27.76 9.69 -35.46
N ARG A 158 -28.18 10.73 -34.70
CA ARG A 158 -27.38 11.33 -33.63
C ARG A 158 -27.06 10.33 -32.51
N ASP A 159 -28.02 9.48 -32.13
CA ASP A 159 -27.78 8.40 -31.15
C ASP A 159 -26.69 7.42 -31.63
N ILE A 160 -26.68 7.07 -32.92
CA ILE A 160 -25.64 6.21 -33.53
C ILE A 160 -24.28 6.92 -33.51
N ILE A 161 -24.22 8.18 -33.94
CA ILE A 161 -22.99 8.98 -33.93
C ILE A 161 -22.46 9.12 -32.50
N ALA A 162 -23.32 9.41 -31.53
CA ALA A 162 -22.93 9.58 -30.14
C ALA A 162 -22.31 8.30 -29.54
N GLU A 163 -22.85 7.13 -29.87
CA GLU A 163 -22.27 5.85 -29.47
C GLU A 163 -20.91 5.59 -30.13
N ARG A 164 -20.77 5.89 -31.43
CA ARG A 164 -19.48 5.77 -32.15
C ARG A 164 -18.41 6.67 -31.54
N ILE A 165 -18.74 7.92 -31.25
CA ILE A 165 -17.84 8.87 -30.55
C ILE A 165 -17.46 8.34 -29.16
N SER A 166 -18.43 7.78 -28.42
CA SER A 166 -18.20 7.22 -27.09
C SER A 166 -17.27 6.00 -27.09
N ASP A 167 -17.29 5.19 -28.14
CA ASP A 167 -16.45 4.01 -28.29
C ASP A 167 -15.07 4.29 -28.89
N ASP A 168 -14.84 5.49 -29.44
CA ASP A 168 -13.56 5.86 -30.02
C ASP A 168 -12.46 5.88 -28.94
N ALA A 169 -11.53 4.93 -29.05
CA ALA A 169 -10.44 4.74 -28.10
C ALA A 169 -9.51 5.97 -27.98
N SER A 170 -9.41 6.80 -29.01
CA SER A 170 -8.63 8.05 -29.00
C SER A 170 -9.37 9.18 -28.27
N VAL A 171 -10.69 9.26 -28.43
CA VAL A 171 -11.54 10.25 -27.73
C VAL A 171 -11.57 9.94 -26.23
N ARG A 172 -11.78 8.67 -25.88
CA ARG A 172 -11.78 8.19 -24.49
C ARG A 172 -10.48 8.53 -23.77
N GLU A 173 -9.33 8.23 -24.39
CA GLU A 173 -8.03 8.52 -23.78
C GLU A 173 -7.78 10.03 -23.64
N ARG A 174 -8.18 10.86 -24.61
CA ARG A 174 -8.05 12.33 -24.51
C ARG A 174 -8.86 12.89 -23.34
N ILE A 175 -10.11 12.46 -23.18
CA ILE A 175 -10.98 12.90 -22.09
C ILE A 175 -10.43 12.40 -20.74
N ARG A 176 -10.06 11.13 -20.65
CA ARG A 176 -9.45 10.53 -19.45
C ARG A 176 -8.20 11.30 -19.02
N SER A 177 -7.30 11.57 -19.97
CA SER A 177 -6.08 12.35 -19.73
C SER A 177 -6.38 13.79 -19.30
N ALA A 178 -7.39 14.44 -19.87
CA ALA A 178 -7.80 15.78 -19.46
C ALA A 178 -8.38 15.80 -18.04
N ILE A 179 -9.25 14.85 -17.69
CA ILE A 179 -9.82 14.73 -16.35
C ILE A 179 -8.74 14.39 -15.32
N ARG A 180 -7.79 13.49 -15.62
CA ARG A 180 -6.65 13.21 -14.74
C ARG A 180 -5.83 14.47 -14.45
N ARG A 181 -5.64 15.33 -15.46
CA ARG A 181 -4.79 16.53 -15.34
C ARG A 181 -5.49 17.68 -14.64
N ASP A 182 -6.73 17.97 -15.03
CA ASP A 182 -7.43 19.22 -14.72
C ASP A 182 -8.74 19.00 -13.93
N GLY A 183 -9.20 17.75 -13.77
CA GLY A 183 -10.44 17.44 -13.06
C GLY A 183 -10.34 17.62 -11.55
N LEU A 184 -11.49 17.85 -10.92
CA LEU A 184 -11.64 17.99 -9.47
C LEU A 184 -12.52 16.86 -8.93
N ILE A 185 -12.11 16.25 -7.82
CA ILE A 185 -13.02 15.50 -6.96
C ILE A 185 -13.77 16.51 -6.12
N VAL A 186 -15.10 16.47 -6.17
CA VAL A 186 -15.98 17.34 -5.40
C VAL A 186 -16.87 16.50 -4.51
N THR A 187 -17.02 16.90 -3.25
CA THR A 187 -17.92 16.26 -2.30
C THR A 187 -18.92 17.26 -1.73
N ALA A 188 -20.14 16.78 -1.50
CA ALA A 188 -21.21 17.54 -0.89
C ALA A 188 -21.95 16.69 0.15
N ARG A 189 -22.37 17.28 1.27
CA ARG A 189 -23.23 16.60 2.25
C ARG A 189 -24.62 16.34 1.67
N LYS A 190 -25.19 15.16 1.90
CA LYS A 190 -26.60 14.88 1.56
C LYS A 190 -27.53 15.55 2.58
N LYS A 191 -28.67 16.07 2.12
CA LYS A 191 -29.60 16.87 2.93
C LYS A 191 -30.08 16.16 4.21
N ASP A 192 -30.34 14.86 4.12
CA ASP A 192 -30.89 14.03 5.22
C ASP A 192 -29.82 13.13 5.87
N ALA A 193 -28.54 13.48 5.73
CA ALA A 193 -27.45 12.67 6.26
C ALA A 193 -27.27 12.80 7.78
N GLU A 194 -27.28 11.67 8.48
CA GLU A 194 -26.92 11.58 9.90
C GLU A 194 -25.40 11.43 10.08
N ASP A 195 -24.78 12.39 10.77
CA ASP A 195 -23.39 12.32 11.21
C ASP A 195 -23.25 13.02 12.57
N PRO A 196 -23.72 12.38 13.67
CA PRO A 196 -23.83 13.02 14.98
C PRO A 196 -22.48 13.41 15.59
N LYS A 197 -21.38 12.81 15.13
CA LYS A 197 -20.02 13.10 15.59
C LYS A 197 -19.22 13.99 14.63
N GLY A 198 -19.83 14.43 13.52
CA GLY A 198 -19.15 15.24 12.50
C GLY A 198 -17.91 14.56 11.92
N VAL A 199 -17.94 13.23 11.75
CA VAL A 199 -16.81 12.44 11.26
C VAL A 199 -16.35 12.93 9.88
N PHE A 200 -17.27 13.36 9.02
CA PHE A 200 -17.01 13.80 7.66
C PHE A 200 -17.11 15.32 7.48
N GLU A 201 -17.07 16.09 8.57
CA GLU A 201 -17.27 17.55 8.56
C GLU A 201 -16.35 18.26 7.56
N MET A 202 -15.07 17.87 7.51
CA MET A 202 -14.09 18.43 6.57
C MET A 202 -14.39 18.13 5.08
N TYR A 203 -15.33 17.23 4.80
CA TYR A 203 -15.72 16.79 3.46
C TYR A 203 -17.16 17.19 3.10
N TYR A 204 -17.86 17.99 3.92
CA TYR A 204 -19.22 18.44 3.61
C TYR A 204 -19.29 19.37 2.40
N GLU A 205 -18.27 20.20 2.21
CA GLU A 205 -18.07 21.07 1.05
C GLU A 205 -16.58 21.05 0.72
N TYR A 206 -16.16 20.11 -0.12
CA TYR A 206 -14.75 19.87 -0.38
C TYR A 206 -14.47 19.65 -1.86
N GLU A 207 -13.35 20.20 -2.32
CA GLU A 207 -12.83 19.98 -3.66
C GLU A 207 -11.31 19.78 -3.62
N GLU A 208 -10.81 18.82 -4.42
CA GLU A 208 -9.37 18.61 -4.59
C GLU A 208 -9.06 18.13 -6.01
N PRO A 209 -7.96 18.59 -6.64
CA PRO A 209 -7.57 18.10 -7.95
C PRO A 209 -7.32 16.58 -7.97
N VAL A 210 -7.85 15.90 -9.01
CA VAL A 210 -7.70 14.44 -9.22
C VAL A 210 -6.25 13.99 -9.16
N ARG A 211 -5.33 14.79 -9.72
CA ARG A 211 -3.88 14.49 -9.71
C ARG A 211 -3.18 14.67 -8.36
N GLN A 212 -3.82 15.29 -7.38
CA GLN A 212 -3.20 15.67 -6.10
C GLN A 212 -3.81 14.97 -4.89
N ILE A 213 -5.08 14.55 -5.00
CA ILE A 213 -5.82 13.91 -3.92
C ILE A 213 -5.08 12.70 -3.35
N LYS A 214 -5.01 12.66 -2.01
CA LYS A 214 -4.27 11.64 -1.28
C LYS A 214 -5.10 10.36 -1.10
N PRO A 215 -4.47 9.19 -1.20
CA PRO A 215 -5.07 7.88 -0.93
C PRO A 215 -6.00 7.79 0.28
N HIS A 216 -5.54 8.13 1.49
CA HIS A 216 -6.41 8.11 2.67
C HIS A 216 -7.66 9.02 2.56
N ARG A 217 -7.60 10.12 1.79
CA ARG A 217 -8.77 10.98 1.56
C ARG A 217 -9.76 10.31 0.61
N ILE A 218 -9.29 9.58 -0.40
CA ILE A 218 -10.14 8.76 -1.26
C ILE A 218 -10.91 7.73 -0.43
N LEU A 219 -10.23 7.02 0.47
CA LEU A 219 -10.91 6.07 1.38
C LEU A 219 -11.93 6.77 2.29
N ALA A 220 -11.58 7.95 2.83
CA ALA A 220 -12.49 8.73 3.67
C ALA A 220 -13.75 9.18 2.92
N VAL A 221 -13.62 9.75 1.71
CA VAL A 221 -14.78 10.21 0.92
C VAL A 221 -15.61 9.03 0.40
N ASN A 222 -14.97 7.92 -0.02
CA ASN A 222 -15.66 6.71 -0.43
C ASN A 222 -16.47 6.10 0.73
N ARG A 223 -15.89 6.08 1.94
CA ARG A 223 -16.62 5.66 3.15
C ARG A 223 -17.80 6.57 3.43
N GLY A 224 -17.61 7.89 3.40
CA GLY A 224 -18.68 8.86 3.60
C GLY A 224 -19.81 8.74 2.57
N GLU A 225 -19.48 8.39 1.32
CA GLU A 225 -20.48 8.09 0.29
C GLU A 225 -21.23 6.79 0.57
N LYS A 226 -20.51 5.72 0.94
CA LYS A 226 -21.05 4.39 1.25
C LYS A 226 -21.97 4.42 2.48
N THR A 227 -21.67 5.23 3.49
CA THR A 227 -22.51 5.43 4.67
C THR A 227 -23.67 6.41 4.41
N GLY A 228 -23.80 6.95 3.20
CA GLY A 228 -24.90 7.83 2.83
C GLY A 228 -24.74 9.28 3.29
N VAL A 229 -23.60 9.68 3.83
CA VAL A 229 -23.37 11.06 4.32
C VAL A 229 -22.99 12.02 3.20
N LEU A 230 -22.14 11.56 2.28
CA LEU A 230 -21.59 12.37 1.19
C LEU A 230 -22.13 11.94 -0.18
N LYS A 231 -22.15 12.89 -1.10
CA LYS A 231 -22.20 12.68 -2.55
C LYS A 231 -20.83 13.01 -3.11
N VAL A 232 -20.25 12.14 -3.94
CA VAL A 232 -18.92 12.34 -4.54
C VAL A 232 -19.03 12.34 -6.06
N SER A 233 -18.42 13.33 -6.72
CA SER A 233 -18.40 13.43 -8.18
C SER A 233 -17.07 13.96 -8.71
N VAL A 234 -16.77 13.69 -9.97
CA VAL A 234 -15.66 14.31 -10.71
C VAL A 234 -16.20 15.44 -11.59
N THR A 235 -15.66 16.65 -11.44
CA THR A 235 -16.01 17.80 -12.31
C THR A 235 -14.85 18.20 -13.21
N THR A 236 -15.15 18.75 -14.38
CA THR A 236 -14.17 19.20 -15.38
C THR A 236 -14.77 20.30 -16.26
N SER A 237 -13.96 20.91 -17.15
CA SER A 237 -14.44 21.89 -18.13
C SER A 237 -15.12 21.18 -19.30
N GLU A 238 -16.43 21.01 -19.21
CA GLU A 238 -17.22 20.29 -20.22
C GLU A 238 -17.18 20.99 -21.58
N GLU A 239 -17.33 22.31 -21.63
CA GLU A 239 -17.41 23.07 -22.89
C GLU A 239 -16.16 22.88 -23.74
N ARG A 240 -14.99 22.89 -23.10
CA ARG A 240 -13.71 22.68 -23.77
C ARG A 240 -13.61 21.26 -24.34
N LEU A 241 -13.99 20.24 -23.58
CA LEU A 241 -13.89 18.85 -24.01
C LEU A 241 -14.90 18.52 -25.11
N ILE A 242 -16.11 19.07 -25.03
CA ILE A 242 -17.12 18.97 -26.09
C ILE A 242 -16.59 19.61 -27.38
N GLU A 243 -15.97 20.79 -27.30
CA GLU A 243 -15.37 21.46 -28.46
C GLU A 243 -14.20 20.65 -29.06
N ASP A 244 -13.37 20.02 -28.22
CA ASP A 244 -12.27 19.16 -28.68
C ASP A 244 -12.80 17.91 -29.43
N ILE A 245 -13.90 17.31 -28.95
CA ILE A 245 -14.58 16.21 -29.65
C ILE A 245 -15.19 16.73 -30.94
N ARG A 246 -15.90 17.85 -30.91
CA ARG A 246 -16.52 18.46 -32.09
C ARG A 246 -15.49 18.70 -33.19
N ARG A 247 -14.33 19.26 -32.87
CA ARG A 247 -13.22 19.47 -33.84
C ARG A 247 -12.66 18.19 -34.45
N THR A 248 -12.81 17.06 -33.76
CA THR A 248 -12.38 15.76 -34.28
C THR A 248 -13.34 15.25 -35.36
N TYR A 249 -14.65 15.44 -35.16
CA TYR A 249 -15.70 14.87 -36.00
C TYR A 249 -16.27 15.86 -37.03
N VAL A 250 -16.13 17.16 -36.80
CA VAL A 250 -16.52 18.25 -37.71
C VAL A 250 -15.25 18.89 -38.29
N ARG A 251 -14.84 18.42 -39.48
CA ARG A 251 -13.72 18.93 -40.26
C ARG A 251 -14.12 20.17 -41.08
N ARG A 252 -15.40 20.33 -41.42
CA ARG A 252 -15.96 21.47 -42.17
C ARG A 252 -17.09 22.15 -41.37
N PRO A 253 -16.76 23.14 -40.52
CA PRO A 253 -17.75 23.84 -39.70
C PRO A 253 -18.88 24.53 -40.48
N GLY A 254 -18.66 24.87 -41.75
CA GLY A 254 -19.69 25.46 -42.63
C GLY A 254 -20.59 24.44 -43.35
N SER A 255 -20.44 23.14 -43.10
CA SER A 255 -21.33 22.12 -43.66
C SER A 255 -22.71 22.22 -43.02
N PRO A 256 -23.82 22.08 -43.78
CA PRO A 256 -25.18 22.07 -43.22
C PRO A 256 -25.42 20.99 -42.16
N VAL A 257 -24.68 19.88 -42.21
CA VAL A 257 -24.79 18.77 -41.25
C VAL A 257 -23.92 18.96 -39.99
N ALA A 258 -23.10 20.00 -39.92
CA ALA A 258 -22.18 20.23 -38.81
C ALA A 258 -22.89 20.39 -37.46
N ALA A 259 -24.08 20.98 -37.45
CA ALA A 259 -24.88 21.18 -36.24
C ALA A 259 -25.33 19.83 -35.64
N GLU A 260 -25.79 18.90 -36.47
CA GLU A 260 -26.22 17.56 -36.06
C GLU A 260 -25.07 16.75 -35.44
N VAL A 261 -23.89 16.79 -36.08
CA VAL A 261 -22.68 16.12 -35.57
C VAL A 261 -22.20 16.77 -34.27
N ALA A 262 -22.28 18.10 -34.15
CA ALA A 262 -21.93 18.82 -32.93
C ALA A 262 -22.88 18.49 -31.76
N GLU A 263 -24.18 18.40 -32.02
CA GLU A 263 -25.17 17.97 -31.02
C GLU A 263 -24.92 16.53 -30.57
N ALA A 264 -24.65 15.62 -31.52
CA ALA A 264 -24.28 14.24 -31.21
C ALA A 264 -22.97 14.16 -30.39
N ALA A 265 -21.97 15.00 -30.67
CA ALA A 265 -20.73 15.08 -29.89
C ALA A 265 -20.97 15.55 -28.44
N ALA A 266 -21.84 16.55 -28.25
CA ALA A 266 -22.21 17.04 -26.92
C ALA A 266 -22.97 15.97 -26.12
N ASP A 267 -23.91 15.27 -26.75
CA ASP A 267 -24.64 14.17 -26.13
C ASP A 267 -23.72 12.98 -25.82
N ALA A 268 -22.82 12.61 -26.73
CA ALA A 268 -21.80 11.58 -26.50
C ALA A 268 -20.98 11.86 -25.25
N PHE A 269 -20.53 13.13 -25.10
CA PHE A 269 -19.76 13.56 -23.95
C PHE A 269 -20.58 13.43 -22.66
N LYS A 270 -21.73 14.09 -22.58
CA LYS A 270 -22.52 14.22 -21.34
C LYS A 270 -23.15 12.91 -20.90
N ARG A 271 -23.74 12.16 -21.82
CA ARG A 271 -24.55 10.97 -21.50
C ARG A 271 -23.72 9.70 -21.39
N LEU A 272 -22.66 9.57 -22.20
CA LEU A 272 -21.95 8.29 -22.36
C LEU A 272 -20.51 8.33 -21.88
N LEU A 273 -19.73 9.34 -22.28
CA LEU A 273 -18.31 9.43 -21.97
C LEU A 273 -18.06 9.87 -20.53
N LEU A 274 -18.58 11.02 -20.11
CA LEU A 274 -18.32 11.58 -18.78
C LEU A 274 -18.69 10.59 -17.65
N PRO A 275 -19.88 9.96 -17.62
CA PRO A 275 -20.22 9.00 -16.56
C PRO A 275 -19.40 7.69 -16.62
N SER A 276 -18.89 7.30 -17.80
CA SER A 276 -18.00 6.14 -17.93
C SER A 276 -16.61 6.48 -17.41
N ILE A 277 -16.03 7.57 -17.90
CA ILE A 277 -14.67 8.00 -17.55
C ILE A 277 -14.61 8.43 -16.08
N GLU A 278 -15.64 9.06 -15.53
CA GLU A 278 -15.73 9.36 -14.10
C GLU A 278 -15.60 8.09 -13.25
N ARG A 279 -16.35 7.03 -13.59
CA ARG A 279 -16.27 5.74 -12.90
C ARG A 279 -14.88 5.12 -13.04
N GLU A 280 -14.26 5.21 -14.21
CA GLU A 280 -12.88 4.74 -14.42
C GLU A 280 -11.89 5.50 -13.55
N ILE A 281 -11.94 6.84 -13.53
CA ILE A 281 -11.04 7.67 -12.72
C ILE A 281 -11.26 7.41 -11.22
N ARG A 282 -12.51 7.32 -10.77
CA ARG A 282 -12.81 6.99 -9.36
C ARG A 282 -12.35 5.57 -9.02
N GLY A 283 -12.49 4.62 -9.93
CA GLY A 283 -11.96 3.25 -9.80
C GLY A 283 -10.44 3.26 -9.65
N GLU A 284 -9.71 3.92 -10.55
CA GLU A 284 -8.25 4.05 -10.49
C GLU A 284 -7.76 4.71 -9.19
N LEU A 285 -8.46 5.76 -8.72
CA LEU A 285 -8.12 6.42 -7.45
C LEU A 285 -8.38 5.48 -6.26
N THR A 286 -9.46 4.70 -6.32
CA THR A 286 -9.81 3.73 -5.28
C THR A 286 -8.80 2.59 -5.24
N GLU A 287 -8.47 1.98 -6.38
CA GLU A 287 -7.44 0.93 -6.46
C GLU A 287 -6.10 1.39 -5.89
N LYS A 288 -5.62 2.57 -6.29
CA LYS A 288 -4.38 3.16 -5.73
C LYS A 288 -4.48 3.40 -4.23
N ALA A 289 -5.66 3.80 -3.75
CA ALA A 289 -5.87 4.05 -2.33
C ALA A 289 -5.90 2.76 -1.51
N GLU A 290 -6.56 1.73 -2.02
CA GLU A 290 -6.59 0.39 -1.44
C GLU A 290 -5.20 -0.24 -1.43
N GLU A 291 -4.46 -0.20 -2.54
CA GLU A 291 -3.08 -0.72 -2.61
C GLU A 291 -2.17 -0.08 -1.56
N GLN A 292 -2.23 1.24 -1.40
CA GLN A 292 -1.44 1.95 -0.39
C GLN A 292 -1.86 1.58 1.03
N ALA A 293 -3.17 1.52 1.32
CA ALA A 293 -3.66 1.16 2.65
C ALA A 293 -3.32 -0.30 3.00
N ILE A 294 -3.52 -1.24 2.08
CA ILE A 294 -3.16 -2.65 2.27
C ILE A 294 -1.67 -2.79 2.53
N ARG A 295 -0.80 -2.05 1.83
CA ARG A 295 0.64 -2.06 2.12
C ARG A 295 0.95 -1.63 3.56
N ILE A 296 0.28 -0.60 4.07
CA ILE A 296 0.45 -0.14 5.47
C ILE A 296 -0.05 -1.22 6.43
N PHE A 297 -1.22 -1.80 6.17
CA PHE A 297 -1.76 -2.90 6.96
C PHE A 297 -0.83 -4.11 7.01
N SER A 298 -0.21 -4.45 5.87
CA SER A 298 0.79 -5.51 5.78
C SER A 298 2.02 -5.22 6.64
N GLU A 299 2.57 -4.00 6.60
CA GLU A 299 3.71 -3.65 7.45
C GLU A 299 3.31 -3.62 8.94
N ASN A 300 2.13 -3.11 9.26
CA ASN A 300 1.62 -3.11 10.64
C ASN A 300 1.46 -4.54 11.17
N LEU A 301 0.86 -5.45 10.39
CA LEU A 301 0.73 -6.85 10.76
C LEU A 301 2.09 -7.52 10.93
N LYS A 302 3.02 -7.29 10.00
CA LYS A 302 4.37 -7.84 10.06
C LYS A 302 5.05 -7.45 11.37
N ARG A 303 4.90 -6.19 11.78
CA ARG A 303 5.48 -5.68 13.03
C ARG A 303 4.84 -6.30 14.26
N LEU A 304 3.52 -6.47 14.29
CA LEU A 304 2.82 -7.18 15.35
C LEU A 304 3.27 -8.65 15.48
N LEU A 305 3.42 -9.36 14.35
CA LEU A 305 3.85 -10.75 14.31
C LEU A 305 5.31 -10.94 14.74
N LEU A 306 6.17 -9.96 14.45
CA LEU A 306 7.60 -10.00 14.76
C LEU A 306 7.93 -9.35 16.11
N GLN A 307 6.93 -9.00 16.93
CA GLN A 307 7.18 -8.54 18.30
C GLN A 307 7.95 -9.60 19.10
N PRO A 308 8.89 -9.15 19.96
CA PRO A 308 9.73 -10.06 20.71
C PRO A 308 8.89 -10.83 21.74
N PRO A 309 9.03 -12.17 21.81
CA PRO A 309 8.27 -12.99 22.75
C PRO A 309 8.82 -12.87 24.19
N MET A 310 7.95 -12.75 25.20
CA MET A 310 8.36 -12.84 26.62
C MET A 310 8.29 -14.28 27.14
N ARG A 311 9.23 -15.10 26.67
CA ARG A 311 9.31 -16.53 26.99
C ARG A 311 9.62 -16.81 28.46
N GLY A 312 9.13 -17.93 28.98
CA GLY A 312 9.50 -18.42 30.31
C GLY A 312 8.86 -17.66 31.47
N LYS A 313 7.83 -16.85 31.19
CA LYS A 313 7.13 -16.03 32.19
C LYS A 313 5.72 -16.55 32.42
N THR A 314 5.34 -16.70 33.69
CA THR A 314 3.93 -16.90 34.07
C THR A 314 3.21 -15.57 33.97
N VAL A 315 2.09 -15.55 33.25
CA VAL A 315 1.33 -14.35 32.88
C VAL A 315 -0.10 -14.46 33.40
N LEU A 316 -0.62 -13.37 33.98
CA LEU A 316 -2.05 -13.20 34.25
C LEU A 316 -2.67 -12.38 33.11
N GLY A 317 -3.47 -13.02 32.26
CA GLY A 317 -4.28 -12.33 31.26
C GLY A 317 -5.54 -11.76 31.86
N VAL A 318 -5.85 -10.52 31.48
CA VAL A 318 -7.06 -9.78 31.90
C VAL A 318 -7.78 -9.30 30.65
N ASP A 319 -8.99 -9.79 30.44
CA ASP A 319 -9.92 -9.31 29.41
C ASP A 319 -10.93 -8.33 30.05
N PRO A 320 -10.77 -7.01 29.82
CA PRO A 320 -11.59 -5.99 30.46
C PRO A 320 -13.06 -6.02 30.01
N ALA A 321 -13.99 -5.82 30.95
CA ALA A 321 -15.36 -5.50 30.61
C ALA A 321 -16.09 -4.84 31.80
N TYR A 322 -17.13 -4.05 31.48
CA TYR A 322 -18.04 -3.50 32.50
C TYR A 322 -19.03 -4.56 33.01
N ARG A 323 -20.10 -4.81 32.24
CA ARG A 323 -21.29 -5.53 32.71
C ARG A 323 -21.07 -7.04 32.88
N THR A 324 -20.20 -7.63 32.06
CA THR A 324 -19.90 -9.07 32.08
C THR A 324 -18.68 -9.43 32.95
N GLY A 325 -18.15 -8.45 33.70
CA GLY A 325 -16.95 -8.61 34.54
C GLY A 325 -15.66 -8.75 33.73
N CYS A 326 -14.52 -8.48 34.35
CA CYS A 326 -13.21 -8.72 33.73
C CYS A 326 -12.83 -10.20 33.90
N LYS A 327 -12.41 -10.86 32.82
CA LYS A 327 -12.06 -12.29 32.83
C LYS A 327 -10.56 -12.39 33.10
N LEU A 328 -10.19 -13.36 33.91
CA LEU A 328 -8.82 -13.62 34.35
C LEU A 328 -8.39 -14.99 33.86
N ALA A 329 -7.16 -15.10 33.36
CA ALA A 329 -6.54 -16.37 33.02
C ALA A 329 -5.07 -16.37 33.46
N VAL A 330 -4.71 -17.26 34.38
CA VAL A 330 -3.30 -17.50 34.72
C VAL A 330 -2.76 -18.54 33.76
N VAL A 331 -1.68 -18.18 33.06
CA VAL A 331 -1.00 -19.04 32.08
C VAL A 331 0.44 -19.27 32.55
N SER A 332 0.88 -20.54 32.56
CA SER A 332 2.24 -20.92 32.93
C SER A 332 3.27 -20.40 31.93
N ASP A 333 4.54 -20.46 32.30
CA ASP A 333 5.71 -20.22 31.44
C ASP A 333 5.70 -20.92 30.06
N THR A 334 5.03 -22.08 29.97
CA THR A 334 4.84 -22.87 28.73
C THR A 334 3.56 -22.56 27.97
N GLY A 335 2.73 -21.62 28.42
CA GLY A 335 1.45 -21.30 27.76
C GLY A 335 0.28 -22.16 28.22
N ARG A 336 0.44 -23.04 29.23
CA ARG A 336 -0.65 -23.88 29.75
C ARG A 336 -1.56 -23.07 30.66
N LEU A 337 -2.88 -23.20 30.48
CA LEU A 337 -3.87 -22.61 31.38
C LEU A 337 -3.77 -23.26 32.78
N LEU A 338 -3.60 -22.44 33.81
CA LEU A 338 -3.50 -22.87 35.21
C LEU A 338 -4.79 -22.57 35.98
N GLU A 339 -5.31 -21.35 35.85
CA GLU A 339 -6.51 -20.92 36.57
C GLU A 339 -7.32 -19.91 35.78
N LEU A 340 -8.64 -19.96 35.96
CA LEU A 340 -9.59 -18.99 35.41
C LEU A 340 -10.28 -18.23 36.54
N GLY A 341 -10.64 -16.98 36.26
CA GLY A 341 -11.42 -16.18 37.16
C GLY A 341 -12.29 -15.17 36.42
N VAL A 342 -13.27 -14.64 37.14
CA VAL A 342 -13.99 -13.43 36.77
C VAL A 342 -14.00 -12.53 38.00
N ILE A 343 -13.85 -11.23 37.77
CA ILE A 343 -13.95 -10.16 38.77
C ILE A 343 -14.86 -9.04 38.26
N TYR A 344 -15.47 -8.27 39.15
CA TYR A 344 -16.38 -7.17 38.81
C TYR A 344 -15.90 -5.84 39.40
N PRO A 345 -14.72 -5.33 38.99
CA PRO A 345 -14.13 -4.13 39.59
C PRO A 345 -14.94 -2.84 39.33
N HIS A 346 -15.71 -2.79 38.24
CA HIS A 346 -16.31 -1.55 37.71
C HIS A 346 -17.79 -1.34 38.04
N THR A 347 -18.49 -2.36 38.54
CA THR A 347 -19.94 -2.31 38.77
C THR A 347 -20.26 -2.18 40.25
N SER A 348 -19.60 -1.27 40.97
CA SER A 348 -19.89 -0.75 42.33
C SER A 348 -20.15 -1.72 43.51
N SER A 349 -20.30 -3.04 43.33
CA SER A 349 -20.73 -3.97 44.39
C SER A 349 -19.63 -4.90 44.93
N ASP A 350 -18.52 -5.12 44.22
CA ASP A 350 -17.46 -6.06 44.66
C ASP A 350 -16.02 -5.68 44.25
N THR A 351 -15.65 -4.40 44.34
CA THR A 351 -14.27 -3.96 44.03
C THR A 351 -13.25 -4.55 45.02
N GLU A 352 -13.63 -4.68 46.29
CA GLU A 352 -12.75 -5.23 47.33
C GLU A 352 -12.56 -6.75 47.18
N GLY A 353 -13.61 -7.51 46.83
CA GLY A 353 -13.48 -8.94 46.53
C GLY A 353 -12.70 -9.19 45.24
N ALA A 354 -12.91 -8.35 44.21
CA ALA A 354 -12.08 -8.37 42.99
C ALA A 354 -10.59 -8.21 43.33
N LYS A 355 -10.26 -7.24 44.19
CA LYS A 355 -8.87 -6.95 44.60
C LYS A 355 -8.25 -8.11 45.38
N LYS A 356 -8.99 -8.66 46.37
CA LYS A 356 -8.57 -9.85 47.11
C LYS A 356 -8.28 -11.03 46.19
N LYS A 357 -9.09 -11.23 45.15
CA LYS A 357 -8.89 -12.30 44.18
C LYS A 357 -7.63 -12.13 43.34
N VAL A 358 -7.36 -10.91 42.84
CA VAL A 358 -6.10 -10.63 42.12
C VAL A 358 -4.89 -10.86 43.02
N LEU A 359 -4.90 -10.31 44.23
CA LEU A 359 -3.80 -10.50 45.20
C LEU A 359 -3.60 -11.98 45.56
N ALA A 360 -4.69 -12.77 45.67
CA ALA A 360 -4.60 -14.21 45.90
C ALA A 360 -3.90 -14.94 44.73
N LEU A 361 -4.26 -14.63 43.48
CA LEU A 361 -3.61 -15.20 42.30
C LEU A 361 -2.11 -14.86 42.24
N LEU A 362 -1.75 -13.60 42.56
CA LEU A 362 -0.35 -13.16 42.60
C LEU A 362 0.47 -13.83 43.71
N ARG A 363 -0.16 -14.29 44.80
CA ARG A 363 0.49 -15.07 45.87
C ARG A 363 0.57 -16.56 45.55
N GLN A 364 -0.45 -17.10 44.90
CA GLN A 364 -0.57 -18.53 44.58
C GLN A 364 0.34 -18.95 43.42
N TYR A 365 0.51 -18.07 42.43
CA TYR A 365 1.30 -18.34 41.24
C TYR A 365 2.46 -17.35 41.11
N PRO A 366 3.60 -17.73 40.52
CA PRO A 366 4.74 -16.85 40.29
C PRO A 366 4.48 -15.92 39.09
N VAL A 367 3.37 -15.17 39.11
CA VAL A 367 2.99 -14.23 38.05
C VAL A 367 3.98 -13.08 38.06
N SER A 368 4.69 -12.93 36.96
CA SER A 368 5.66 -11.84 36.78
C SER A 368 5.08 -10.66 36.02
N ILE A 369 4.05 -10.90 35.20
CA ILE A 369 3.48 -9.89 34.30
C ILE A 369 1.96 -10.08 34.19
N ILE A 370 1.23 -8.96 34.21
CA ILE A 370 -0.22 -8.91 33.97
C ILE A 370 -0.46 -8.32 32.57
N ALA A 371 -1.03 -9.11 31.66
CA ALA A 371 -1.38 -8.70 30.31
C ALA A 371 -2.84 -8.20 30.29
N ILE A 372 -3.06 -6.92 30.01
CA ILE A 372 -4.40 -6.31 29.99
C ILE A 372 -4.79 -6.03 28.54
N GLY A 373 -5.95 -6.52 28.09
CA GLY A 373 -6.51 -6.17 26.78
C GLY A 373 -6.78 -4.68 26.63
N ASN A 374 -6.61 -4.11 25.44
CA ASN A 374 -6.87 -2.69 25.17
C ASN A 374 -8.32 -2.38 24.74
N GLY A 375 -9.27 -3.23 25.14
CA GLY A 375 -10.68 -3.13 24.81
C GLY A 375 -11.52 -2.18 25.64
N THR A 376 -12.81 -2.48 25.65
CA THR A 376 -13.80 -1.76 26.46
C THR A 376 -13.51 -1.93 27.95
N ALA A 377 -13.53 -0.85 28.73
CA ALA A 377 -13.17 -0.83 30.15
C ALA A 377 -11.69 -1.13 30.46
N SER A 378 -10.82 -1.15 29.44
CA SER A 378 -9.37 -1.39 29.62
C SER A 378 -8.75 -0.36 30.55
N ARG A 379 -9.20 0.89 30.46
CA ARG A 379 -8.69 1.99 31.26
C ARG A 379 -8.98 1.85 32.76
N GLU A 380 -10.24 1.60 33.11
CA GLU A 380 -10.64 1.40 34.49
C GLU A 380 -9.99 0.14 35.06
N THR A 381 -9.82 -0.89 34.22
CA THR A 381 -9.12 -2.12 34.59
C THR A 381 -7.64 -1.88 34.84
N GLU A 382 -6.98 -1.07 34.00
CA GLU A 382 -5.60 -0.67 34.16
C GLU A 382 -5.39 0.01 35.53
N GLN A 383 -6.23 0.99 35.86
CA GLN A 383 -6.18 1.67 37.16
C GLN A 383 -6.36 0.70 38.32
N PHE A 384 -7.36 -0.17 38.24
CA PHE A 384 -7.64 -1.17 39.26
C PHE A 384 -6.46 -2.14 39.47
N ILE A 385 -5.82 -2.61 38.39
CA ILE A 385 -4.64 -3.48 38.47
C ILE A 385 -3.44 -2.73 39.04
N ALA A 386 -3.19 -1.49 38.63
CA ALA A 386 -2.13 -0.67 39.19
C ALA A 386 -2.28 -0.49 40.71
N ASP A 387 -3.51 -0.27 41.19
CA ASP A 387 -3.79 -0.18 42.63
C ASP A 387 -3.62 -1.52 43.36
N CYS A 388 -3.94 -2.65 42.71
CA CYS A 388 -3.61 -3.98 43.25
C CYS A 388 -2.10 -4.19 43.37
N LEU A 389 -1.31 -3.74 42.38
CA LEU A 389 0.14 -3.92 42.35
C LEU A 389 0.86 -3.11 43.45
N LYS A 390 0.32 -1.97 43.88
CA LYS A 390 0.85 -1.20 45.02
C LYS A 390 0.80 -1.96 46.34
N GLU A 391 -0.13 -2.90 46.47
CA GLU A 391 -0.35 -3.71 47.68
C GLU A 391 0.15 -5.16 47.54
N ALA A 392 0.67 -5.53 46.38
CA ALA A 392 1.26 -6.84 46.16
C ALA A 392 2.71 -6.85 46.67
N ASP A 393 3.09 -7.86 47.45
CA ASP A 393 4.45 -8.05 47.97
C ASP A 393 5.46 -8.52 46.88
N GLY A 394 5.11 -8.40 45.59
CA GLY A 394 5.85 -8.95 44.46
C GLY A 394 6.24 -7.91 43.40
N GLY A 395 7.27 -8.21 42.61
CA GLY A 395 7.77 -7.34 41.54
C GLY A 395 6.98 -7.36 40.23
N ALA A 396 5.71 -7.78 40.26
CA ALA A 396 4.89 -7.90 39.06
C ALA A 396 4.66 -6.53 38.41
N SER A 397 4.63 -6.50 37.09
CA SER A 397 4.31 -5.30 36.29
C SER A 397 3.14 -5.60 35.37
N TYR A 398 2.49 -4.60 34.81
CA TYR A 398 1.46 -4.80 33.81
C TYR A 398 1.89 -4.27 32.43
N VAL A 399 1.26 -4.79 31.40
CA VAL A 399 1.44 -4.37 30.02
C VAL A 399 0.10 -4.38 29.30
N ILE A 400 -0.13 -3.38 28.46
CA ILE A 400 -1.31 -3.37 27.62
C ILE A 400 -1.02 -4.15 26.34
N VAL A 401 -1.88 -5.12 26.04
CA VAL A 401 -1.77 -6.00 24.88
C VAL A 401 -2.88 -5.66 23.90
N ASN A 402 -2.57 -5.70 22.60
CA ASN A 402 -3.59 -5.58 21.57
C ASN A 402 -4.53 -6.81 21.63
N GLU A 403 -5.80 -6.59 21.94
CA GLU A 403 -6.83 -7.64 21.98
C GLU A 403 -7.56 -7.80 20.65
N ALA A 404 -7.26 -7.00 19.63
CA ALA A 404 -7.92 -7.09 18.34
C ALA A 404 -7.85 -8.52 17.78
N GLY A 405 -8.99 -9.05 17.34
CA GLY A 405 -9.14 -10.43 16.93
C GLY A 405 -9.27 -11.47 18.06
N ALA A 406 -9.15 -11.11 19.34
CA ALA A 406 -9.30 -12.07 20.46
C ALA A 406 -10.73 -12.62 20.55
N SER A 407 -11.72 -11.76 20.31
CA SER A 407 -13.12 -12.16 20.18
C SER A 407 -13.33 -13.12 19.00
N VAL A 408 -12.70 -12.84 17.85
CA VAL A 408 -12.75 -13.71 16.66
C VAL A 408 -12.12 -15.07 16.95
N TYR A 409 -10.95 -15.09 17.59
CA TYR A 409 -10.33 -16.32 18.07
C TYR A 409 -11.27 -17.08 19.00
N SER A 410 -11.78 -16.46 20.05
CA SER A 410 -12.56 -17.13 21.10
C SER A 410 -13.84 -17.81 20.59
N ALA A 411 -14.42 -17.27 19.52
CA ALA A 411 -15.59 -17.81 18.83
C ALA A 411 -15.24 -18.86 17.75
N SER A 412 -13.97 -18.98 17.37
CA SER A 412 -13.49 -19.86 16.29
C SER A 412 -13.56 -21.34 16.66
N GLU A 413 -13.53 -22.19 15.62
CA GLU A 413 -13.40 -23.64 15.78
C GLU A 413 -12.07 -24.04 16.42
N GLU A 414 -10.99 -23.31 16.13
CA GLU A 414 -9.67 -23.58 16.71
C GLU A 414 -9.70 -23.42 18.23
N ALA A 415 -10.31 -22.34 18.73
CA ALA A 415 -10.42 -22.10 20.16
C ALA A 415 -11.38 -23.10 20.85
N ARG A 416 -12.43 -23.55 20.14
CA ARG A 416 -13.29 -24.65 20.63
C ARG A 416 -12.55 -25.98 20.70
N ARG A 417 -11.62 -26.24 19.78
CA ARG A 417 -10.76 -27.43 19.80
C ARG A 417 -9.74 -27.37 20.94
N GLU A 418 -9.10 -26.22 21.15
CA GLU A 418 -8.15 -26.04 22.26
C GLU A 418 -8.83 -26.07 23.63
N PHE A 419 -10.02 -25.49 23.73
CA PHE A 419 -10.73 -25.30 25.01
C PHE A 419 -12.23 -25.64 24.89
N PRO A 420 -12.60 -26.92 24.76
CA PRO A 420 -13.98 -27.35 24.55
C PRO A 420 -14.93 -26.89 25.66
N ASP A 421 -14.46 -26.96 26.92
CA ASP A 421 -15.26 -26.70 28.11
C ASP A 421 -15.32 -25.23 28.54
N LEU A 422 -14.55 -24.36 27.87
CA LEU A 422 -14.51 -22.94 28.21
C LEU A 422 -15.57 -22.14 27.46
N GLN A 423 -16.14 -21.14 28.14
CA GLN A 423 -16.98 -20.13 27.51
C GLN A 423 -16.14 -19.22 26.60
N VAL A 424 -16.80 -18.56 25.64
CA VAL A 424 -16.15 -17.68 24.65
C VAL A 424 -15.29 -16.64 25.34
N GLU A 425 -15.85 -15.96 26.33
CA GLU A 425 -15.22 -14.91 27.11
C GLU A 425 -13.97 -15.39 27.86
N GLN A 426 -13.98 -16.62 28.37
CA GLN A 426 -12.83 -17.18 29.09
C GLN A 426 -11.65 -17.46 28.15
N ARG A 427 -11.92 -17.91 26.92
CA ARG A 427 -10.89 -18.16 25.91
C ARG A 427 -10.15 -16.88 25.49
N SER A 428 -10.86 -15.74 25.50
CA SER A 428 -10.28 -14.43 25.17
C SER A 428 -9.16 -14.04 26.14
N ALA A 429 -9.40 -14.17 27.45
CA ALA A 429 -8.38 -13.89 28.48
C ALA A 429 -7.13 -14.78 28.34
N VAL A 430 -7.30 -16.05 27.96
CA VAL A 430 -6.17 -16.96 27.67
C VAL A 430 -5.36 -16.46 26.46
N SER A 431 -6.04 -16.01 25.41
CA SER A 431 -5.38 -15.47 24.21
C SER A 431 -4.57 -14.21 24.54
N ILE A 432 -5.12 -13.28 25.34
CA ILE A 432 -4.42 -12.07 25.77
C ILE A 432 -3.11 -12.41 26.50
N ALA A 433 -3.13 -13.39 27.43
CA ALA A 433 -1.93 -13.83 28.12
C ALA A 433 -0.90 -14.44 27.17
N ARG A 434 -1.33 -15.35 26.27
CA ARG A 434 -0.44 -16.05 25.34
C ARG A 434 0.16 -15.16 24.26
N ARG A 435 -0.56 -14.11 23.82
CA ARG A 435 -0.03 -13.10 22.89
C ARG A 435 1.22 -12.42 23.44
N LEU A 436 1.27 -12.16 24.74
CA LEU A 436 2.45 -11.57 25.36
C LEU A 436 3.64 -12.54 25.39
N GLN A 437 3.36 -13.83 25.61
CA GLN A 437 4.39 -14.87 25.66
C GLN A 437 5.00 -15.13 24.29
N ASP A 438 4.17 -15.22 23.25
CA ASP A 438 4.61 -15.35 21.86
C ASP A 438 3.54 -14.79 20.89
N PRO A 439 3.70 -13.54 20.44
CA PRO A 439 2.74 -12.89 19.53
C PRO A 439 2.50 -13.67 18.25
N LEU A 440 3.56 -14.21 17.63
CA LEU A 440 3.46 -14.95 16.37
C LEU A 440 2.58 -16.18 16.54
N SER A 441 2.91 -17.03 17.53
CA SER A 441 2.25 -18.31 17.75
C SER A 441 0.76 -18.19 18.11
N GLU A 442 0.36 -17.06 18.72
CA GLU A 442 -1.03 -16.82 19.10
C GLU A 442 -1.81 -16.06 18.01
N LEU A 443 -1.20 -15.09 17.33
CA LEU A 443 -1.88 -14.32 16.27
C LEU A 443 -2.16 -15.14 15.01
N VAL A 444 -1.34 -16.13 14.67
CA VAL A 444 -1.59 -17.04 13.52
C VAL A 444 -2.83 -17.93 13.70
N LYS A 445 -3.40 -18.02 14.91
CA LYS A 445 -4.66 -18.74 15.16
C LYS A 445 -5.89 -17.96 14.68
N ILE A 446 -5.69 -16.71 14.28
CA ILE A 446 -6.72 -15.77 13.87
C ILE A 446 -6.59 -15.59 12.37
N GLU A 447 -7.72 -15.46 11.68
CA GLU A 447 -7.69 -15.04 10.28
C GLU A 447 -6.97 -13.67 10.18
N PRO A 448 -5.93 -13.50 9.36
CA PRO A 448 -5.07 -12.30 9.39
C PRO A 448 -5.84 -10.99 9.21
N LYS A 449 -6.88 -10.99 8.36
CA LYS A 449 -7.77 -9.84 8.14
C LYS A 449 -8.68 -9.50 9.34
N SER A 450 -8.61 -10.26 10.43
CA SER A 450 -9.37 -10.03 11.67
C SER A 450 -8.49 -9.52 12.83
N VAL A 451 -7.17 -9.42 12.64
CA VAL A 451 -6.21 -8.96 13.67
C VAL A 451 -6.30 -7.44 13.93
N GLY A 452 -7.03 -6.68 13.10
CA GLY A 452 -7.20 -5.22 13.27
C GLY A 452 -5.88 -4.47 13.05
N VAL A 453 -5.52 -4.24 11.79
CA VAL A 453 -4.19 -3.79 11.36
C VAL A 453 -4.19 -2.35 10.81
N GLY A 454 -5.35 -1.70 10.76
CA GLY A 454 -5.41 -0.26 10.51
C GLY A 454 -6.81 0.31 10.28
N GLN A 455 -6.87 1.63 10.14
CA GLN A 455 -8.10 2.34 9.81
C GLN A 455 -8.53 2.03 8.37
N TYR A 456 -9.84 1.94 8.13
CA TYR A 456 -10.42 1.63 6.80
C TYR A 456 -10.16 0.20 6.29
N GLN A 457 -9.70 -0.72 7.15
CA GLN A 457 -9.48 -2.12 6.77
C GLN A 457 -10.73 -2.82 6.19
N HIS A 458 -11.93 -2.41 6.59
CA HIS A 458 -13.20 -2.93 6.06
C HIS A 458 -13.70 -2.17 4.82
N ASP A 459 -13.02 -1.10 4.42
CA ASP A 459 -13.36 -0.24 3.29
C ASP A 459 -12.50 -0.51 2.05
N VAL A 460 -11.52 -1.42 2.15
CA VAL A 460 -10.69 -1.90 1.02
C VAL A 460 -11.19 -3.25 0.49
N SER A 461 -10.71 -3.67 -0.69
CA SER A 461 -10.93 -5.01 -1.24
C SER A 461 -10.52 -6.11 -0.26
N GLN A 462 -11.51 -6.83 0.29
CA GLN A 462 -11.28 -7.89 1.27
C GLN A 462 -10.52 -9.09 0.70
N LYS A 463 -10.63 -9.32 -0.61
CA LYS A 463 -9.87 -10.36 -1.31
C LYS A 463 -8.38 -10.00 -1.34
N ASN A 464 -8.05 -8.80 -1.84
CA ASN A 464 -6.67 -8.35 -1.95
C ASN A 464 -6.03 -8.21 -0.57
N LEU A 465 -6.79 -7.72 0.42
CA LEU A 465 -6.35 -7.66 1.81
C LEU A 465 -6.01 -9.05 2.35
N GLY A 466 -6.90 -10.04 2.18
CA GLY A 466 -6.66 -11.41 2.63
C GLY A 466 -5.38 -12.00 2.04
N GLU A 467 -5.25 -11.95 0.72
CA GLU A 467 -4.07 -12.48 0.00
C GLU A 467 -2.75 -11.83 0.48
N GLN A 468 -2.76 -10.51 0.73
CA GLN A 468 -1.56 -9.78 1.18
C GLN A 468 -1.23 -10.03 2.65
N LEU A 469 -2.22 -10.13 3.53
CA LEU A 469 -1.97 -10.42 4.95
C LEU A 469 -1.56 -11.88 5.16
N ASP A 470 -2.10 -12.82 4.40
CA ASP A 470 -1.67 -14.23 4.40
C ASP A 470 -0.20 -14.35 3.98
N PHE A 471 0.21 -13.61 2.95
CA PHE A 471 1.60 -13.55 2.51
C PHE A 471 2.54 -12.99 3.60
N VAL A 472 2.09 -11.98 4.35
CA VAL A 472 2.85 -11.43 5.49
C VAL A 472 3.01 -12.47 6.60
N VAL A 473 1.93 -13.22 6.91
CA VAL A 473 1.99 -14.29 7.93
C VAL A 473 2.95 -15.39 7.49
N GLU A 474 2.85 -15.86 6.25
CA GLU A 474 3.78 -16.85 5.69
C GLU A 474 5.23 -16.35 5.79
N THR A 475 5.49 -15.10 5.39
CA THR A 475 6.83 -14.51 5.45
C THR A 475 7.35 -14.44 6.89
N ALA A 476 6.52 -13.98 7.84
CA ALA A 476 6.92 -13.88 9.25
C ALA A 476 7.23 -15.26 9.86
N VAL A 477 6.36 -16.26 9.63
CA VAL A 477 6.54 -17.63 10.14
C VAL A 477 7.81 -18.27 9.59
N ASN A 478 8.05 -18.16 8.28
CA ASN A 478 9.23 -18.77 7.64
C ASN A 478 10.53 -18.02 7.95
N ARG A 479 10.47 -16.71 8.18
CA ARG A 479 11.62 -15.93 8.65
C ARG A 479 12.03 -16.35 10.07
N VAL A 480 11.06 -16.47 10.98
CA VAL A 480 11.32 -16.89 12.36
C VAL A 480 11.72 -18.36 12.43
N GLY A 481 11.11 -19.24 11.63
CA GLY A 481 11.25 -20.68 11.71
C GLY A 481 10.43 -21.30 12.84
N VAL A 482 10.14 -22.60 12.76
CA VAL A 482 9.15 -23.25 13.63
C VAL A 482 9.74 -24.48 14.31
N ASP A 483 9.67 -24.56 15.64
CA ASP A 483 9.97 -25.81 16.37
C ASP A 483 8.83 -26.81 16.15
N VAL A 484 9.10 -27.86 15.38
CA VAL A 484 8.10 -28.86 15.01
C VAL A 484 7.55 -29.65 16.21
N ASN A 485 8.31 -29.71 17.31
CA ASN A 485 7.90 -30.41 18.53
C ASN A 485 7.02 -29.57 19.45
N MET A 486 6.93 -28.26 19.24
CA MET A 486 6.14 -27.35 20.07
C MET A 486 5.01 -26.65 19.30
N ALA A 487 5.17 -26.49 17.99
CA ALA A 487 4.23 -25.74 17.18
C ALA A 487 2.82 -26.35 17.14
N SER A 488 1.84 -25.45 17.07
CA SER A 488 0.45 -25.81 16.78
C SER A 488 0.27 -26.08 15.29
N ALA A 489 -0.80 -26.81 14.93
CA ALA A 489 -1.16 -26.99 13.52
C ALA A 489 -1.43 -25.64 12.83
N SER A 490 -1.99 -24.66 13.56
CA SER A 490 -2.24 -23.31 13.07
C SER A 490 -0.97 -22.52 12.76
N LEU A 491 0.15 -22.78 13.43
CA LEU A 491 1.45 -22.20 13.07
C LEU A 491 2.09 -22.96 11.90
N LEU A 492 2.05 -24.29 11.95
CA LEU A 492 2.64 -25.16 10.93
C LEU A 492 2.03 -24.97 9.53
N GLN A 493 0.74 -24.66 9.42
CA GLN A 493 0.08 -24.44 8.12
C GLN A 493 0.68 -23.27 7.31
N HIS A 494 1.36 -22.33 7.99
CA HIS A 494 1.99 -21.17 7.35
C HIS A 494 3.48 -21.41 7.05
N VAL A 495 4.01 -22.60 7.38
CA VAL A 495 5.35 -23.00 6.94
C VAL A 495 5.30 -23.30 5.45
N SER A 496 6.31 -22.83 4.73
CA SER A 496 6.30 -22.84 3.29
C SER A 496 6.12 -24.24 2.71
N GLY A 497 5.17 -24.38 1.80
CA GLY A 497 4.77 -25.65 1.19
C GLY A 497 3.80 -26.48 2.04
N LEU A 498 3.64 -26.25 3.34
CA LEU A 498 2.70 -27.00 4.16
C LEU A 498 1.26 -26.53 3.92
N SER A 499 0.33 -27.48 4.03
CA SER A 499 -1.11 -27.20 4.07
C SER A 499 -1.66 -27.51 5.45
N ARG A 500 -2.87 -27.04 5.75
CA ARG A 500 -3.56 -27.36 7.02
C ARG A 500 -3.58 -28.86 7.30
N THR A 501 -3.90 -29.68 6.30
CA THR A 501 -3.93 -31.14 6.44
C THR A 501 -2.56 -31.73 6.81
N VAL A 502 -1.48 -31.25 6.20
CA VAL A 502 -0.13 -31.73 6.51
C VAL A 502 0.29 -31.27 7.92
N ALA A 503 -0.06 -30.04 8.30
CA ALA A 503 0.17 -29.53 9.65
C ALA A 503 -0.53 -30.37 10.74
N ASP A 504 -1.80 -30.72 10.55
CA ASP A 504 -2.54 -31.61 11.47
C ASP A 504 -1.89 -33.01 11.51
N ASN A 505 -1.42 -33.54 10.36
CA ASN A 505 -0.71 -34.83 10.32
C ASN A 505 0.65 -34.80 11.04
N ILE A 506 1.38 -33.69 11.00
CA ILE A 506 2.64 -33.52 11.75
C ILE A 506 2.35 -33.58 13.25
N VAL A 507 1.31 -32.87 13.70
CA VAL A 507 0.87 -32.89 15.11
C VAL A 507 0.44 -34.29 15.52
N ALA A 508 -0.39 -34.97 14.72
CA ALA A 508 -0.82 -36.34 15.02
C ALA A 508 0.36 -37.31 15.09
N ALA A 509 1.32 -37.22 14.16
CA ALA A 509 2.52 -38.05 14.16
C ALA A 509 3.38 -37.78 15.41
N ARG A 510 3.53 -36.52 15.84
CA ARG A 510 4.18 -36.15 17.09
C ARG A 510 3.47 -36.74 18.30
N ASP A 511 2.15 -36.68 18.33
CA ASP A 511 1.38 -37.18 19.47
C ASP A 511 1.47 -38.72 19.57
N GLU A 512 1.65 -39.43 18.44
CA GLU A 512 1.84 -40.88 18.40
C GLU A 512 3.26 -41.33 18.75
N ILE A 513 4.30 -40.72 18.16
CA ILE A 513 5.70 -41.16 18.34
C ILE A 513 6.43 -40.45 19.49
N GLY A 514 5.80 -39.43 20.07
CA GLY A 514 6.44 -38.45 20.94
C GLY A 514 7.24 -37.42 20.14
N ARG A 515 8.43 -37.06 20.63
CA ARG A 515 9.22 -35.98 20.02
C ARG A 515 9.95 -36.45 18.76
N PHE A 516 9.91 -35.64 17.71
CA PHE A 516 10.84 -35.76 16.59
C PHE A 516 12.27 -35.52 17.10
N SER A 517 13.18 -36.43 16.73
CA SER A 517 14.61 -36.43 17.07
C SER A 517 15.52 -36.11 15.87
N SER A 518 14.94 -36.03 14.67
CA SER A 518 15.61 -35.60 13.44
C SER A 518 14.61 -35.15 12.38
N ARG A 519 15.04 -34.30 11.46
CA ARG A 519 14.28 -33.87 10.27
C ARG A 519 13.92 -35.04 9.34
N ALA A 520 14.71 -36.11 9.34
CA ALA A 520 14.47 -37.28 8.51
C ALA A 520 13.17 -38.02 8.88
N GLN A 521 12.76 -37.96 10.15
CA GLN A 521 11.51 -38.59 10.61
C GLN A 521 10.27 -37.96 9.99
N LEU A 522 10.32 -36.66 9.64
CA LEU A 522 9.21 -35.96 9.03
C LEU A 522 8.83 -36.54 7.66
N LYS A 523 9.76 -37.20 6.94
CA LYS A 523 9.44 -37.89 5.67
C LYS A 523 8.38 -38.98 5.80
N LYS A 524 8.14 -39.49 7.01
CA LYS A 524 7.13 -40.51 7.29
C LYS A 524 5.74 -39.93 7.53
N VAL A 525 5.60 -38.60 7.62
CA VAL A 525 4.32 -37.94 7.86
C VAL A 525 3.41 -38.10 6.64
N PRO A 526 2.16 -38.54 6.82
CA PRO A 526 1.22 -38.71 5.71
C PRO A 526 1.03 -37.41 4.91
N ARG A 527 0.98 -37.55 3.57
CA ARG A 527 0.78 -36.46 2.60
C ARG A 527 1.90 -35.40 2.57
N LEU A 528 3.01 -35.59 3.27
CA LEU A 528 4.22 -34.79 3.10
C LEU A 528 5.07 -35.37 1.97
N GLY A 529 4.75 -35.00 0.73
CA GLY A 529 5.47 -35.45 -0.47
C GLY A 529 6.89 -34.89 -0.57
N ALA A 530 7.73 -35.45 -1.44
CA ALA A 530 9.14 -35.07 -1.56
C ALA A 530 9.35 -33.57 -1.86
N LYS A 531 8.55 -33.00 -2.78
CA LYS A 531 8.60 -31.57 -3.11
C LYS A 531 8.18 -30.70 -1.93
N THR A 532 7.08 -31.06 -1.26
CA THR A 532 6.60 -30.37 -0.06
C THR A 532 7.63 -30.41 1.07
N TYR A 533 8.27 -31.58 1.26
CA TYR A 533 9.34 -31.74 2.23
C TYR A 533 10.52 -30.82 1.91
N GLU A 534 11.00 -30.78 0.67
CA GLU A 534 12.06 -29.86 0.24
C GLU A 534 11.71 -28.40 0.55
N GLN A 535 10.49 -27.95 0.21
CA GLN A 535 10.09 -26.57 0.46
C GLN A 535 10.01 -26.22 1.96
N ALA A 536 9.57 -27.15 2.81
CA ALA A 536 9.28 -26.90 4.22
C ALA A 536 10.46 -27.15 5.16
N ILE A 537 11.32 -28.12 4.86
CA ILE A 537 12.16 -28.75 5.88
C ILE A 537 13.21 -27.81 6.48
N GLY A 538 13.74 -26.86 5.72
CA GLY A 538 14.68 -25.86 6.25
C GLY A 538 14.04 -24.87 7.24
N PHE A 539 12.71 -24.73 7.21
CA PHE A 539 11.96 -23.85 8.12
C PHE A 539 11.49 -24.58 9.38
N LEU A 540 11.46 -25.92 9.36
CA LEU A 540 11.14 -26.76 10.51
C LEU A 540 12.42 -27.06 11.30
N ARG A 541 12.47 -26.64 12.55
CA ARG A 541 13.58 -26.89 13.47
C ARG A 541 13.25 -28.03 14.42
N VAL A 542 14.27 -28.78 14.82
CA VAL A 542 14.18 -29.85 15.80
C VAL A 542 15.23 -29.59 16.90
N PRO A 543 14.92 -28.73 17.90
CA PRO A 543 15.83 -28.48 19.01
C PRO A 543 16.15 -29.77 19.77
N GLY A 544 17.44 -30.00 20.07
CA GLY A 544 17.92 -31.22 20.71
C GLY A 544 17.97 -32.46 19.79
N ALA A 545 17.91 -32.28 18.46
CA ALA A 545 18.07 -33.36 17.51
C ALA A 545 19.46 -34.04 17.59
N LYS A 546 19.53 -35.28 17.11
CA LYS A 546 20.79 -36.03 17.03
C LYS A 546 21.84 -35.34 16.16
N ASN A 547 21.39 -34.68 15.09
CA ASN A 547 22.22 -33.82 14.26
C ASN A 547 21.97 -32.36 14.68
N PRO A 548 22.98 -31.65 15.23
CA PRO A 548 22.82 -30.25 15.65
C PRO A 548 22.34 -29.30 14.54
N LEU A 549 22.64 -29.61 13.27
CA LEU A 549 22.18 -28.83 12.12
C LEU A 549 20.64 -28.79 11.98
N ASP A 550 19.93 -29.82 12.46
CA ASP A 550 18.47 -29.87 12.42
C ASP A 550 17.79 -28.84 13.34
N ALA A 551 18.53 -28.29 14.32
CA ALA A 551 18.07 -27.19 15.16
C ALA A 551 18.21 -25.81 14.48
N THR A 552 18.94 -25.74 13.37
CA THR A 552 19.30 -24.48 12.70
C THR A 552 18.42 -24.19 11.49
N GLY A 553 18.61 -23.00 10.89
CA GLY A 553 18.01 -22.65 9.60
C GLY A 553 18.74 -23.20 8.38
N VAL A 554 19.81 -23.97 8.54
CA VAL A 554 20.55 -24.57 7.41
C VAL A 554 19.68 -25.61 6.74
N HIS A 555 19.49 -25.52 5.42
CA HIS A 555 18.73 -26.50 4.66
C HIS A 555 19.48 -27.84 4.57
N PRO A 556 18.80 -29.01 4.63
CA PRO A 556 19.45 -30.32 4.47
C PRO A 556 20.27 -30.49 3.19
N GLU A 557 19.94 -29.78 2.11
CA GLU A 557 20.73 -29.78 0.86
C GLU A 557 22.14 -29.21 1.04
N SER A 558 22.34 -28.36 2.06
CA SER A 558 23.59 -27.66 2.35
C SER A 558 24.34 -28.25 3.54
N TYR A 559 23.96 -29.44 4.03
CA TYR A 559 24.63 -30.07 5.17
C TYR A 559 26.09 -30.41 4.87
N GLY A 560 26.39 -30.87 3.65
CA GLY A 560 27.77 -31.12 3.22
C GLY A 560 28.63 -29.85 3.30
N LEU A 561 28.11 -28.73 2.78
CA LEU A 561 28.78 -27.43 2.85
C LEU A 561 28.95 -26.92 4.28
N ALA A 562 27.93 -27.05 5.13
CA ALA A 562 28.03 -26.67 6.54
C ALA A 562 29.11 -27.47 7.28
N GLU A 563 29.28 -28.76 6.93
CA GLU A 563 30.35 -29.59 7.48
C GLU A 563 31.74 -29.16 7.03
N GLU A 564 31.89 -28.72 5.77
CA GLU A 564 33.15 -28.16 5.25
C GLU A 564 33.50 -26.84 5.94
N ILE A 565 32.51 -25.97 6.17
CA ILE A 565 32.69 -24.71 6.92
C ILE A 565 33.16 -24.99 8.36
N LEU A 566 32.53 -25.94 9.06
CA LEU A 566 32.95 -26.31 10.41
C LEU A 566 34.38 -26.86 10.44
N LYS A 567 34.75 -27.70 9.47
CA LYS A 567 36.13 -28.20 9.33
C LYS A 567 37.13 -27.08 9.08
N ALA A 568 36.80 -26.12 8.22
CA ALA A 568 37.64 -24.95 7.96
C ALA A 568 37.85 -24.10 9.23
N ALA A 569 36.84 -24.01 10.10
CA ALA A 569 36.93 -23.37 11.41
C ALA A 569 37.60 -24.23 12.50
N GLY A 570 37.91 -25.50 12.22
CA GLY A 570 38.48 -26.43 13.19
C GLY A 570 37.49 -26.90 14.27
N LEU A 571 36.18 -26.91 13.98
CA LEU A 571 35.11 -27.20 14.94
C LEU A 571 34.44 -28.56 14.70
N ASP A 572 34.00 -29.22 15.77
CA ASP A 572 33.04 -30.32 15.72
C ASP A 572 31.58 -29.81 15.72
N LYS A 573 30.67 -30.57 15.11
CA LYS A 573 29.23 -30.23 15.08
C LYS A 573 28.63 -30.02 16.48
N LYS A 574 29.14 -30.70 17.51
CA LYS A 574 28.64 -30.57 18.89
C LYS A 574 28.99 -29.23 19.53
N GLU A 575 29.94 -28.49 18.97
CA GLU A 575 30.37 -27.18 19.46
C GLU A 575 29.48 -26.04 18.93
N ILE A 576 28.58 -26.32 17.98
CA ILE A 576 27.62 -25.35 17.43
C ILE A 576 26.82 -24.70 18.58
N GLY A 577 26.81 -23.37 18.62
CA GLY A 577 26.12 -22.58 19.63
C GLY A 577 26.96 -22.25 20.87
N THR A 578 28.21 -22.71 20.96
CA THR A 578 29.16 -22.25 21.98
C THR A 578 29.81 -20.91 21.59
N GLU A 579 30.28 -20.15 22.57
CA GLU A 579 31.04 -18.91 22.31
C GLU A 579 32.31 -19.18 21.49
N HIS A 580 33.01 -20.28 21.77
CA HIS A 580 34.19 -20.70 21.01
C HIS A 580 33.89 -20.91 19.52
N ALA A 581 32.80 -21.63 19.21
CA ALA A 581 32.38 -21.84 17.83
C ALA A 581 31.99 -20.53 17.15
N ALA A 582 31.29 -19.63 17.85
CA ALA A 582 30.90 -18.33 17.31
C ALA A 582 32.13 -17.48 16.93
N GLU A 583 33.15 -17.44 17.80
CA GLU A 583 34.40 -16.72 17.53
C GLU A 583 35.21 -17.33 16.38
N ALA A 584 35.32 -18.66 16.33
CA ALA A 584 36.06 -19.35 15.28
C ALA A 584 35.42 -19.15 13.90
N LEU A 585 34.09 -19.27 13.82
CA LEU A 585 33.31 -19.03 12.59
C LEU A 585 33.40 -17.57 12.13
N ALA A 586 33.42 -16.61 13.06
CA ALA A 586 33.51 -15.18 12.73
C ALA A 586 34.88 -14.77 12.14
N ARG A 587 35.92 -15.61 12.28
CA ARG A 587 37.26 -15.37 11.71
C ARG A 587 37.41 -15.88 10.28
N LEU A 588 36.46 -16.67 9.78
CA LEU A 588 36.51 -17.20 8.42
C LEU A 588 36.21 -16.11 7.40
N ASP A 589 36.93 -16.14 6.28
CA ASP A 589 36.58 -15.38 5.09
C ASP A 589 35.59 -16.20 4.24
N ALA A 590 34.39 -15.65 4.04
CA ALA A 590 33.33 -16.36 3.31
C ALA A 590 33.68 -16.57 1.82
N GLY A 591 34.46 -15.67 1.22
CA GLY A 591 34.90 -15.77 -0.17
C GLY A 591 35.91 -16.91 -0.35
N GLU A 592 36.94 -16.97 0.49
CA GLU A 592 37.94 -18.05 0.45
C GLU A 592 37.31 -19.43 0.68
N VAL A 593 36.38 -19.52 1.63
CA VAL A 593 35.66 -20.78 1.91
C VAL A 593 34.75 -21.15 0.74
N ALA A 594 34.07 -20.18 0.12
CA ALA A 594 33.23 -20.41 -1.04
C ALA A 594 34.02 -20.91 -2.26
N GLU A 595 35.19 -20.34 -2.53
CA GLU A 595 36.09 -20.80 -3.59
C GLU A 595 36.57 -22.24 -3.34
N THR A 596 36.99 -22.53 -2.10
CA THR A 596 37.49 -23.87 -1.73
C THR A 596 36.41 -24.94 -1.81
N ALA A 597 35.19 -24.62 -1.37
CA ALA A 597 34.04 -25.54 -1.36
C ALA A 597 33.28 -25.62 -2.69
N GLY A 598 33.62 -24.76 -3.67
CA GLY A 598 32.87 -24.65 -4.93
C GLY A 598 31.42 -24.20 -4.73
N ALA A 599 31.18 -23.33 -3.74
CA ALA A 599 29.87 -22.85 -3.34
C ALA A 599 29.67 -21.36 -3.64
N GLY A 600 28.44 -20.88 -3.54
CA GLY A 600 28.15 -19.45 -3.60
C GLY A 600 28.56 -18.73 -2.32
N GLU A 601 29.22 -17.58 -2.44
CA GLU A 601 29.67 -16.76 -1.31
C GLU A 601 28.52 -16.37 -0.37
N VAL A 602 27.35 -16.03 -0.93
CA VAL A 602 26.17 -15.62 -0.16
C VAL A 602 25.67 -16.76 0.74
N THR A 603 25.57 -17.98 0.21
CA THR A 603 25.16 -19.18 0.94
C THR A 603 26.17 -19.53 2.02
N VAL A 604 27.47 -19.44 1.72
CA VAL A 604 28.52 -19.67 2.73
C VAL A 604 28.41 -18.66 3.87
N ARG A 605 28.25 -17.38 3.55
CA ARG A 605 28.03 -16.30 4.54
C ARG A 605 26.81 -16.56 5.42
N ASP A 606 25.68 -16.91 4.81
CA ASP A 606 24.43 -17.22 5.54
C ASP A 606 24.58 -18.44 6.45
N ILE A 607 25.29 -19.48 6.01
CA ILE A 607 25.55 -20.68 6.82
C ILE A 607 26.48 -20.33 7.98
N ILE A 608 27.56 -19.58 7.76
CA ILE A 608 28.45 -19.11 8.82
C ILE A 608 27.65 -18.33 9.87
N GLU A 609 26.85 -17.34 9.46
CA GLU A 609 26.02 -16.55 10.37
C GLU A 609 25.03 -17.43 11.17
N THR A 610 24.39 -18.39 10.49
CA THR A 610 23.45 -19.34 11.11
C THR A 610 24.16 -20.23 12.13
N LEU A 611 25.35 -20.75 11.82
CA LEU A 611 26.12 -21.62 12.70
C LEU A 611 26.70 -20.87 13.91
N SER A 612 27.07 -19.60 13.75
CA SER A 612 27.52 -18.75 14.85
C SER A 612 26.41 -18.46 15.85
N ARG A 613 25.15 -18.38 15.40
CA ARG A 613 23.97 -18.10 16.24
C ARG A 613 22.80 -19.04 15.90
N PRO A 614 22.90 -20.34 16.22
CA PRO A 614 21.96 -21.37 15.75
C PRO A 614 20.53 -21.20 16.27
N ASN A 615 20.38 -20.60 17.46
CA ASN A 615 19.10 -20.35 18.12
C ASN A 615 18.64 -18.89 17.98
N ARG A 616 19.23 -18.09 17.08
CA ARG A 616 18.85 -16.69 16.90
C ARG A 616 17.39 -16.61 16.46
N ASP A 617 16.59 -15.88 17.23
CA ASP A 617 15.28 -15.44 16.80
C ASP A 617 15.43 -14.04 16.19
N PRO A 618 15.00 -13.82 14.93
CA PRO A 618 15.07 -12.48 14.33
C PRO A 618 14.21 -11.44 15.07
N ARG A 619 13.35 -11.87 16.00
CA ARG A 619 12.52 -10.98 16.81
C ARG A 619 13.25 -10.36 18.00
N ASP A 620 14.38 -10.93 18.41
CA ASP A 620 15.16 -10.44 19.57
C ASP A 620 15.79 -9.05 19.31
N GLU A 621 15.76 -8.59 18.04
CA GLU A 621 16.26 -7.28 17.61
C GLU A 621 15.29 -6.13 17.88
N PHE A 622 14.02 -6.43 18.20
CA PHE A 622 12.99 -5.43 18.44
C PHE A 622 12.89 -5.03 19.92
N PRO A 623 12.45 -3.79 20.23
CA PRO A 623 12.29 -3.35 21.61
C PRO A 623 11.24 -4.18 22.35
N GLN A 624 11.53 -4.49 23.61
CA GLN A 624 10.57 -5.14 24.50
C GLN A 624 9.39 -4.21 24.81
N PRO A 625 8.18 -4.74 25.03
CA PRO A 625 7.03 -3.93 25.43
C PRO A 625 7.29 -3.14 26.71
N LEU A 626 6.77 -1.90 26.77
CA LEU A 626 6.88 -1.04 27.95
C LEU A 626 6.07 -1.63 29.12
N LEU A 627 6.78 -2.06 30.18
CA LEU A 627 6.19 -2.52 31.42
C LEU A 627 5.85 -1.33 32.32
N ARG A 628 4.60 -1.25 32.77
CA ARG A 628 4.09 -0.16 33.61
C ARG A 628 3.76 -0.64 35.03
N LYS A 629 3.76 0.31 35.96
CA LYS A 629 3.34 0.13 37.36
C LYS A 629 2.30 1.15 37.82
N GLU A 630 2.19 2.29 37.14
CA GLU A 630 1.33 3.40 37.51
C GLU A 630 0.56 3.93 36.29
N VAL A 631 -0.53 4.63 36.59
CA VAL A 631 -1.53 5.08 35.62
C VAL A 631 -1.65 6.61 35.68
N LEU A 632 -1.61 7.29 34.52
CA LEU A 632 -1.73 8.76 34.39
C LEU A 632 -3.06 9.14 33.73
N THR A 633 -3.77 10.18 34.18
CA THR A 633 -5.08 10.56 33.60
C THR A 633 -4.98 11.70 32.58
N LEU A 634 -5.99 11.84 31.72
CA LEU A 634 -6.06 12.91 30.71
C LEU A 634 -6.08 14.32 31.34
N LYS A 635 -6.54 14.44 32.60
CA LYS A 635 -6.51 15.70 33.37
C LYS A 635 -5.10 16.08 33.83
N ASP A 636 -4.22 15.10 33.95
CA ASP A 636 -2.83 15.30 34.36
C ASP A 636 -1.98 15.78 33.18
N LEU A 637 -2.46 15.61 31.95
CA LEU A 637 -1.78 16.06 30.75
C LEU A 637 -1.79 17.57 30.64
N LYS A 638 -0.59 18.13 30.53
CA LYS A 638 -0.35 19.53 30.22
C LYS A 638 0.38 19.62 28.90
N ARG A 639 0.07 20.66 28.13
CA ARG A 639 0.86 20.99 26.93
C ARG A 639 2.33 21.11 27.31
N GLY A 640 3.21 20.47 26.54
CA GLY A 640 4.65 20.44 26.80
C GLY A 640 5.13 19.30 27.69
N MET A 641 4.23 18.47 28.24
CA MET A 641 4.62 17.29 29.02
C MET A 641 5.23 16.23 28.12
N GLU A 642 6.43 15.77 28.47
CA GLU A 642 7.13 14.66 27.81
C GLU A 642 6.66 13.32 28.40
N MET A 643 6.39 12.37 27.51
CA MET A 643 5.78 11.08 27.83
C MET A 643 6.42 9.99 26.97
N GLU A 644 6.59 8.81 27.55
CA GLU A 644 6.85 7.60 26.78
C GLU A 644 5.53 6.91 26.42
N GLY A 645 5.38 6.53 25.16
CA GLY A 645 4.19 5.84 24.68
C GLY A 645 4.54 4.74 23.69
N THR A 646 3.61 3.80 23.55
CA THR A 646 3.74 2.69 22.60
C THR A 646 2.95 3.03 21.33
N VAL A 647 3.58 2.95 20.17
CA VAL A 647 2.89 3.11 18.89
C VAL A 647 1.87 1.98 18.72
N ARG A 648 0.59 2.33 18.63
CA ARG A 648 -0.51 1.39 18.40
C ARG A 648 -0.69 1.05 16.94
N ASN A 649 -0.62 2.08 16.10
CA ASN A 649 -0.90 1.96 14.69
C ASN A 649 -0.22 3.08 13.90
N VAL A 650 0.21 2.78 12.68
CA VAL A 650 0.78 3.75 11.75
C VAL A 650 -0.16 3.92 10.56
N VAL A 651 -0.34 5.18 10.14
CA VAL A 651 -1.19 5.58 9.00
C VAL A 651 -0.41 6.53 8.07
N ASP A 652 -0.94 6.81 6.89
CA ASP A 652 -0.28 7.69 5.89
C ASP A 652 0.16 9.05 6.43
N PHE A 653 -0.64 9.62 7.33
CA PHE A 653 -0.49 10.99 7.81
C PHE A 653 0.11 11.09 9.22
N GLY A 654 0.44 9.96 9.86
CA GLY A 654 0.93 9.97 11.23
C GLY A 654 0.95 8.60 11.90
N ALA A 655 1.04 8.60 13.21
CA ALA A 655 0.94 7.41 14.04
C ALA A 655 0.08 7.68 15.27
N PHE A 656 -0.62 6.65 15.74
CA PHE A 656 -1.39 6.67 16.98
C PHE A 656 -0.53 6.05 18.08
N VAL A 657 -0.33 6.79 19.17
CA VAL A 657 0.58 6.43 20.26
C VAL A 657 -0.20 6.40 21.56
N ASP A 658 -0.15 5.26 22.26
CA ASP A 658 -0.70 5.11 23.60
C ASP A 658 0.31 5.59 24.65
N ILE A 659 0.04 6.77 25.19
CA ILE A 659 0.81 7.40 26.27
C ILE A 659 0.29 7.07 27.68
N GLY A 660 -0.61 6.09 27.81
CA GLY A 660 -1.09 5.59 29.11
C GLY A 660 -2.22 6.40 29.74
N VAL A 661 -2.99 7.14 28.94
CA VAL A 661 -4.09 8.02 29.41
C VAL A 661 -5.49 7.57 28.96
N GLY A 662 -5.60 6.42 28.30
CA GLY A 662 -6.85 5.83 27.83
C GLY A 662 -7.25 6.21 26.40
N GLU A 663 -6.75 7.32 25.88
CA GLU A 663 -6.95 7.76 24.49
C GLU A 663 -5.62 7.78 23.74
N ASP A 664 -5.61 7.33 22.49
CA ASP A 664 -4.43 7.36 21.63
C ASP A 664 -4.14 8.80 21.18
N GLY A 665 -2.90 9.24 21.33
CA GLY A 665 -2.45 10.51 20.77
C GLY A 665 -2.05 10.37 19.30
N LEU A 666 -2.49 11.31 18.47
CA LEU A 666 -2.08 11.41 17.08
C LEU A 666 -0.76 12.19 16.96
N LEU A 667 0.30 11.49 16.58
CA LEU A 667 1.55 12.10 16.14
C LEU A 667 1.50 12.28 14.62
N HIS A 668 1.24 13.51 14.15
CA HIS A 668 1.18 13.79 12.72
C HIS A 668 2.58 13.72 12.07
N VAL A 669 2.66 13.34 10.79
CA VAL A 669 3.94 13.17 10.05
C VAL A 669 4.82 14.43 10.05
N THR A 670 4.20 15.61 10.08
CA THR A 670 4.93 16.89 10.14
C THR A 670 5.51 17.19 11.52
N LYS A 671 5.09 16.47 12.56
CA LYS A 671 5.52 16.61 13.95
C LYS A 671 6.49 15.50 14.39
N MET A 672 6.83 14.56 13.49
CA MET A 672 7.81 13.49 13.76
C MET A 672 9.28 13.95 13.61
N SER A 673 9.56 14.88 12.69
CA SER A 673 10.92 15.33 12.43
C SER A 673 10.98 16.75 11.83
N THR A 674 12.09 17.45 12.06
CA THR A 674 12.42 18.72 11.38
C THR A 674 12.71 18.49 9.91
N ALA A 675 13.27 17.32 9.56
CA ALA A 675 13.49 16.88 8.20
C ALA A 675 12.20 16.43 7.52
N ARG A 676 12.24 16.30 6.19
CA ARG A 676 11.11 15.80 5.41
C ARG A 676 11.00 14.28 5.56
N VAL A 677 10.05 13.85 6.39
CA VAL A 677 9.63 12.44 6.48
C VAL A 677 8.86 12.07 5.20
N ARG A 678 9.25 10.98 4.54
CA ARG A 678 8.57 10.48 3.33
C ARG A 678 7.32 9.70 3.72
N HIS A 679 7.47 8.75 4.63
CA HIS A 679 6.38 7.98 5.18
C HIS A 679 6.58 7.74 6.69
N PRO A 680 5.52 7.76 7.53
CA PRO A 680 5.61 7.45 8.95
C PRO A 680 6.27 6.10 9.28
N LEU A 681 6.04 5.07 8.46
CA LEU A 681 6.68 3.75 8.59
C LEU A 681 8.22 3.78 8.48
N ASP A 682 8.80 4.83 7.91
CA ASP A 682 10.27 4.99 7.85
C ASP A 682 10.85 5.40 9.22
N MET A 683 10.01 5.90 10.12
CA MET A 683 10.41 6.44 11.42
C MET A 683 10.00 5.53 12.59
N MET A 684 8.89 4.81 12.45
CA MET A 684 8.32 4.00 13.52
C MET A 684 7.37 2.92 13.02
N ALA A 685 7.14 1.93 13.86
CA ALA A 685 6.30 0.78 13.65
C ALA A 685 5.36 0.52 14.84
N PRO A 686 4.24 -0.20 14.65
CA PRO A 686 3.43 -0.67 15.77
C PRO A 686 4.24 -1.51 16.75
N GLY A 687 4.13 -1.19 18.04
CA GLY A 687 4.89 -1.78 19.13
C GLY A 687 6.12 -0.98 19.56
N ASP A 688 6.60 -0.03 18.75
CA ASP A 688 7.74 0.81 19.13
C ASP A 688 7.42 1.68 20.34
N VAL A 689 8.37 1.79 21.26
CA VAL A 689 8.31 2.72 22.38
C VAL A 689 8.95 4.03 21.94
N VAL A 690 8.20 5.13 22.03
CA VAL A 690 8.61 6.44 21.55
C VAL A 690 8.41 7.51 22.61
N THR A 691 9.34 8.44 22.68
CA THR A 691 9.23 9.64 23.51
C THR A 691 8.54 10.75 22.71
N VAL A 692 7.46 11.28 23.27
CA VAL A 692 6.58 12.29 22.63
C VAL A 692 6.20 13.36 23.63
N MET A 693 5.86 14.54 23.13
CA MET A 693 5.38 15.66 23.92
C MET A 693 3.93 15.98 23.56
N VAL A 694 3.12 16.34 24.55
CA VAL A 694 1.72 16.78 24.34
C VAL A 694 1.69 18.15 23.67
N ASP A 695 1.16 18.26 22.44
CA ASP A 695 1.00 19.53 21.73
C ASP A 695 -0.35 20.17 22.02
N GLU A 696 -1.44 19.42 21.89
CA GLU A 696 -2.80 19.91 22.09
C GLU A 696 -3.71 18.81 22.65
N VAL A 697 -4.66 19.18 23.50
CA VAL A 697 -5.66 18.27 24.08
C VAL A 697 -7.04 18.90 23.90
N ASP A 698 -7.88 18.24 23.10
CA ASP A 698 -9.30 18.57 22.95
C ASP A 698 -10.11 17.62 23.82
N GLN A 699 -10.59 18.13 24.96
CA GLN A 699 -11.35 17.35 25.94
C GLN A 699 -12.77 17.01 25.48
N GLU A 700 -13.39 17.85 24.64
CA GLU A 700 -14.76 17.60 24.16
C GLU A 700 -14.79 16.47 23.13
N LYS A 701 -13.77 16.43 22.26
CA LYS A 701 -13.66 15.42 21.20
C LYS A 701 -12.80 14.21 21.59
N GLY A 702 -12.17 14.23 22.77
CA GLY A 702 -11.27 13.18 23.24
C GLY A 702 -10.03 13.02 22.36
N ARG A 703 -9.49 14.11 21.80
CA ARG A 703 -8.35 14.06 20.86
C ARG A 703 -7.09 14.62 21.51
N ILE A 704 -6.00 13.86 21.40
CA ILE A 704 -4.67 14.28 21.86
C ILE A 704 -3.77 14.41 20.63
N SER A 705 -3.15 15.57 20.45
CA SER A 705 -2.13 15.80 19.42
C SER A 705 -0.75 15.73 20.06
N LEU A 706 0.14 14.96 19.45
CA LEU A 706 1.50 14.71 19.93
C LEU A 706 2.54 15.31 18.97
N THR A 707 3.71 15.60 19.52
CA THR A 707 4.88 16.07 18.76
C THR A 707 6.17 15.45 19.27
N MET A 708 7.09 15.13 18.36
CA MET A 708 8.49 14.76 18.68
C MET A 708 9.43 15.96 18.54
N LEU A 709 8.91 17.13 18.16
CA LEU A 709 9.70 18.34 17.97
C LEU A 709 9.75 19.14 19.27
N SER A 710 10.92 19.69 19.57
CA SER A 710 11.04 20.68 20.62
C SER A 710 10.32 21.98 20.24
N PRO A 711 9.89 22.81 21.21
CA PRO A 711 9.24 24.08 20.93
C PRO A 711 10.07 24.98 20.00
N ALA A 712 11.40 25.01 20.17
CA ALA A 712 12.32 25.76 19.31
C ALA A 712 12.32 25.24 17.86
N GLN A 713 12.30 23.92 17.67
CA GLN A 713 12.23 23.31 16.35
C GLN A 713 10.90 23.60 15.65
N GLU A 714 9.79 23.64 16.39
CA GLU A 714 8.50 24.02 15.83
C GLU A 714 8.45 25.49 15.39
N GLU A 715 8.96 26.40 16.22
CA GLU A 715 9.05 27.83 15.88
C GLU A 715 9.91 28.07 14.65
N GLU A 716 11.07 27.42 14.56
CA GLU A 716 11.94 27.51 13.39
C GLU A 716 11.24 26.97 12.13
N LYS A 717 10.54 25.84 12.24
CA LYS A 717 9.78 25.26 11.12
C LYS A 717 8.63 26.16 10.68
N LYS A 718 7.93 26.81 11.62
CA LYS A 718 6.90 27.82 11.33
C LYS A 718 7.50 29.04 10.64
N ARG A 719 8.63 29.58 11.14
CA ARG A 719 9.35 30.70 10.53
C ARG A 719 9.75 30.39 9.09
N LEU A 720 10.38 29.23 8.85
CA LEU A 720 10.77 28.77 7.52
C LEU A 720 9.57 28.55 6.59
N ALA A 721 8.45 28.05 7.11
CA ALA A 721 7.23 27.88 6.33
C ALA A 721 6.59 29.24 5.95
N GLU A 722 6.61 30.21 6.86
CA GLU A 722 6.16 31.57 6.60
C GLU A 722 7.06 32.30 5.60
N GLU A 723 8.39 32.19 5.73
CA GLU A 723 9.36 32.70 4.76
C GLU A 723 9.09 32.13 3.36
N ARG A 724 8.87 30.81 3.27
CA ARG A 724 8.49 30.14 2.01
C ARG A 724 7.15 30.62 1.45
N LYS A 725 6.18 30.97 2.29
CA LYS A 725 4.89 31.55 1.87
C LYS A 725 5.01 33.03 1.47
N ARG A 726 5.96 33.78 2.05
CA ARG A 726 6.23 35.20 1.73
C ARG A 726 7.04 35.38 0.45
N GLN A 727 7.99 34.49 0.17
CA GLN A 727 8.83 34.52 -1.05
C GLN A 727 8.06 34.62 -2.39
N PRO A 728 6.92 33.92 -2.62
CA PRO A 728 6.14 34.11 -3.84
C PRO A 728 5.34 35.42 -3.90
N LYS A 729 5.02 36.05 -2.75
CA LYS A 729 4.28 37.33 -2.68
C LYS A 729 5.19 38.55 -2.81
N GLU A 730 6.40 38.52 -2.28
CA GLU A 730 7.38 39.61 -2.45
C GLU A 730 7.92 39.69 -3.88
N ARG A 731 8.15 38.55 -4.55
CA ARG A 731 8.52 38.54 -5.98
C ARG A 731 7.48 39.18 -6.88
N LYS A 732 6.17 39.04 -6.59
CA LYS A 732 5.11 39.72 -7.34
C LYS A 732 5.07 41.23 -7.11
N ARG A 733 5.63 41.74 -6.00
CA ARG A 733 5.69 43.18 -5.69
C ARG A 733 6.94 43.87 -6.25
N SER A 734 8.04 43.15 -6.46
CA SER A 734 9.31 43.67 -7.00
C SER A 734 9.60 43.28 -8.45
N ALA A 735 8.77 42.45 -9.07
CA ALA A 735 8.87 42.11 -10.48
C ALA A 735 8.65 43.34 -11.37
N LYS A 736 9.54 43.55 -12.35
CA LYS A 736 9.29 44.54 -13.42
C LYS A 736 8.06 44.12 -14.22
N LYS A 737 7.16 45.07 -14.50
CA LYS A 737 6.00 44.82 -15.37
C LYS A 737 6.51 44.44 -16.77
N LEU A 738 5.78 43.58 -17.49
CA LEU A 738 6.18 43.16 -18.85
C LEU A 738 6.40 44.36 -19.80
N ALA A 739 5.69 45.48 -19.59
CA ALA A 739 5.83 46.71 -20.38
C ALA A 739 7.20 47.41 -20.23
N ASP A 740 7.95 47.12 -19.16
CA ASP A 740 9.23 47.78 -18.87
C ASP A 740 10.44 47.00 -19.45
N LEU A 741 10.19 45.84 -20.07
CA LEU A 741 11.21 45.00 -20.68
C LEU A 741 11.41 45.39 -22.16
N LYS A 742 12.56 45.96 -22.49
CA LYS A 742 12.92 46.31 -23.87
C LYS A 742 13.57 45.13 -24.60
N PRO A 743 13.02 44.67 -25.74
CA PRO A 743 13.71 43.73 -26.62
C PRO A 743 15.13 44.22 -26.97
N GLY A 744 16.08 43.29 -27.11
CA GLY A 744 17.50 43.57 -27.32
C GLY A 744 18.30 43.84 -26.04
N THR A 745 17.67 43.89 -24.86
CA THR A 745 18.40 44.10 -23.60
C THR A 745 19.02 42.80 -23.10
N ARG A 746 20.31 42.84 -22.76
CA ARG A 746 21.00 41.73 -22.08
C ARG A 746 20.77 41.79 -20.57
N VAL A 747 20.24 40.72 -19.99
CA VAL A 747 19.95 40.59 -18.56
C VAL A 747 20.56 39.30 -18.00
N LYS A 748 20.88 39.30 -16.71
CA LYS A 748 21.24 38.07 -15.99
C LYS A 748 19.95 37.48 -15.40
N GLY A 749 19.75 36.18 -15.57
CA GLY A 749 18.60 35.48 -15.00
C GLY A 749 18.96 34.11 -14.46
N LYS A 750 18.14 33.59 -13.55
CA LYS A 750 18.36 32.29 -12.92
C LYS A 750 17.51 31.22 -13.60
N VAL A 751 18.12 30.12 -14.03
CA VAL A 751 17.39 28.98 -14.62
C VAL A 751 16.51 28.36 -13.55
N ARG A 752 15.20 28.34 -13.80
CA ARG A 752 14.19 27.82 -12.86
C ARG A 752 13.93 26.34 -13.06
N ARG A 753 13.76 25.97 -14.33
CA ARG A 753 13.37 24.63 -14.75
C ARG A 753 13.72 24.43 -16.21
N LEU A 754 14.01 23.19 -16.55
CA LEU A 754 14.22 22.73 -17.91
C LEU A 754 12.97 22.01 -18.40
N GLN A 755 12.71 22.11 -19.69
CA GLN A 755 11.79 21.26 -20.43
C GLN A 755 12.50 20.76 -21.69
N PRO A 756 12.03 19.66 -22.32
CA PRO A 756 12.69 19.12 -23.50
C PRO A 756 12.91 20.13 -24.64
N TYR A 757 12.09 21.19 -24.70
CA TYR A 757 12.16 22.22 -25.73
C TYR A 757 12.88 23.51 -25.30
N GLY A 758 13.41 23.60 -24.08
CA GLY A 758 14.15 24.79 -23.64
C GLY A 758 14.22 25.00 -22.12
N ALA A 759 14.81 26.14 -21.73
CA ALA A 759 15.02 26.52 -20.34
C ALA A 759 14.15 27.74 -19.96
N PHE A 760 13.47 27.67 -18.82
CA PHE A 760 12.77 28.82 -18.25
C PHE A 760 13.72 29.58 -17.32
N VAL A 761 13.92 30.86 -17.60
CA VAL A 761 14.86 31.73 -16.91
C VAL A 761 14.12 32.87 -16.25
N ASP A 762 14.29 32.99 -14.93
CA ASP A 762 13.78 34.12 -14.16
C ASP A 762 14.70 35.32 -14.36
N VAL A 763 14.22 36.33 -15.09
CA VAL A 763 14.92 37.59 -15.39
C VAL A 763 14.46 38.75 -14.52
N GLY A 764 13.76 38.49 -13.41
CA GLY A 764 13.20 39.51 -12.52
C GLY A 764 11.90 40.16 -13.03
N ALA A 765 11.18 39.45 -13.91
CA ALA A 765 9.88 39.84 -14.45
C ALA A 765 8.73 39.04 -13.78
N GLU A 766 7.48 39.43 -14.01
CA GLU A 766 6.31 38.74 -13.42
C GLU A 766 6.19 37.27 -13.85
N LYS A 767 6.78 36.92 -14.99
CA LYS A 767 6.88 35.54 -15.48
C LYS A 767 8.31 35.23 -15.95
N ASP A 768 8.69 33.96 -15.84
CA ASP A 768 9.93 33.45 -16.40
C ASP A 768 9.91 33.57 -17.93
N GLY A 769 11.04 33.95 -18.52
CA GLY A 769 11.20 33.92 -19.98
C GLY A 769 11.71 32.56 -20.46
N LEU A 770 11.33 32.18 -21.68
CA LEU A 770 11.73 30.92 -22.28
C LEU A 770 12.94 31.13 -23.20
N VAL A 771 14.04 30.46 -22.92
CA VAL A 771 15.11 30.21 -23.90
C VAL A 771 14.77 28.91 -24.61
N HIS A 772 14.33 28.98 -25.86
CA HIS A 772 14.09 27.78 -26.66
C HIS A 772 15.40 27.02 -26.91
N ILE A 773 15.35 25.69 -27.04
CA ILE A 773 16.55 24.85 -27.20
C ILE A 773 17.45 25.28 -28.37
N SER A 774 16.86 25.71 -29.49
CA SER A 774 17.58 26.24 -30.66
C SER A 774 18.25 27.61 -30.44
N LYS A 775 18.00 28.24 -29.30
CA LYS A 775 18.47 29.59 -28.93
C LYS A 775 19.40 29.57 -27.72
N MET A 776 19.81 28.37 -27.27
CA MET A 776 20.70 28.18 -26.11
C MET A 776 22.19 28.21 -26.49
N ALA A 777 22.53 27.78 -27.71
CA ALA A 777 23.89 27.78 -28.22
C ALA A 777 23.89 27.96 -29.76
N PRO A 778 24.97 28.46 -30.37
CA PRO A 778 25.11 28.58 -31.83
C PRO A 778 25.22 27.23 -32.56
N VAL A 779 25.32 26.13 -31.82
CA VAL A 779 25.34 24.74 -32.31
C VAL A 779 24.03 24.03 -31.98
N ARG A 780 23.73 22.94 -32.68
CA ARG A 780 22.53 22.14 -32.41
C ARG A 780 22.61 21.50 -31.02
N VAL A 781 21.66 21.84 -30.15
CA VAL A 781 21.49 21.28 -28.81
C VAL A 781 20.35 20.25 -28.86
N ASN A 782 20.56 19.05 -28.31
CA ASN A 782 19.54 18.01 -28.23
C ASN A 782 18.89 17.93 -26.84
N ASP A 783 19.62 18.28 -25.78
CA ASP A 783 19.11 18.37 -24.42
C ASP A 783 19.54 19.72 -23.79
N PRO A 784 18.59 20.57 -23.35
CA PRO A 784 18.90 21.80 -22.60
C PRO A 784 19.78 21.58 -21.36
N GLY A 785 19.72 20.40 -20.74
CA GLY A 785 20.51 20.02 -19.57
C GLY A 785 22.02 19.90 -19.84
N GLU A 786 22.42 19.77 -21.11
CA GLU A 786 23.83 19.80 -21.52
C GLU A 786 24.42 21.22 -21.45
N ILE A 787 23.57 22.25 -21.50
CA ILE A 787 24.00 23.66 -21.55
C ILE A 787 23.84 24.34 -20.19
N VAL A 788 22.73 24.09 -19.48
CA VAL A 788 22.42 24.75 -18.21
C VAL A 788 21.69 23.80 -17.26
N GLN A 789 21.83 24.00 -15.96
CA GLN A 789 21.13 23.26 -14.90
C GLN A 789 20.15 24.17 -14.12
N PRO A 790 19.04 23.63 -13.57
CA PRO A 790 18.18 24.39 -12.67
C PRO A 790 18.96 24.96 -11.49
N GLY A 791 18.96 26.27 -11.33
CA GLY A 791 19.75 26.99 -10.34
C GLY A 791 20.90 27.81 -10.93
N ASP A 792 21.30 27.56 -12.18
CA ASP A 792 22.37 28.31 -12.84
C ASP A 792 21.98 29.76 -13.08
N THR A 793 22.98 30.66 -13.04
CA THR A 793 22.80 32.07 -13.42
C THR A 793 23.36 32.28 -14.82
N VAL A 794 22.49 32.64 -15.76
CA VAL A 794 22.81 32.76 -17.19
C VAL A 794 22.59 34.18 -17.69
N ALA A 795 23.40 34.61 -18.66
CA ALA A 795 23.16 35.86 -19.38
C ALA A 795 22.29 35.59 -20.60
N VAL A 796 21.17 36.28 -20.71
CA VAL A 796 20.16 36.12 -21.76
C VAL A 796 19.78 37.47 -22.35
N TRP A 797 19.41 37.48 -23.62
CA TRP A 797 18.87 38.64 -24.31
C TRP A 797 17.36 38.49 -24.44
N ILE A 798 16.64 39.58 -24.26
CA ILE A 798 15.19 39.63 -24.46
C ILE A 798 14.93 39.71 -25.98
N GLU A 799 14.44 38.64 -26.60
CA GLU A 799 14.16 38.60 -28.04
C GLU A 799 12.81 39.24 -28.35
N SER A 800 11.78 38.90 -27.57
CA SER A 800 10.45 39.50 -27.69
C SER A 800 9.68 39.40 -26.38
N VAL A 801 8.75 40.34 -26.17
CA VAL A 801 7.82 40.33 -25.06
C VAL A 801 6.42 40.44 -25.65
N ASP A 802 5.56 39.47 -25.35
CA ASP A 802 4.15 39.48 -25.72
C ASP A 802 3.31 39.69 -24.46
N PRO A 803 2.82 40.93 -24.23
CA PRO A 803 1.99 41.24 -23.07
C PRO A 803 0.65 40.49 -23.07
N SER A 804 0.08 40.21 -24.26
CA SER A 804 -1.25 39.59 -24.39
C SER A 804 -1.24 38.10 -24.03
N ALA A 805 -0.19 37.39 -24.42
CA ALA A 805 0.03 36.00 -24.05
C ALA A 805 0.80 35.85 -22.73
N SER A 806 1.27 36.98 -22.15
CA SER A 806 2.21 37.02 -21.03
C SER A 806 3.42 36.10 -21.25
N LYS A 807 4.08 36.24 -22.41
CA LYS A 807 5.25 35.44 -22.79
C LYS A 807 6.47 36.34 -22.97
N ILE A 808 7.62 35.86 -22.54
CA ILE A 808 8.92 36.50 -22.75
C ILE A 808 9.79 35.48 -23.47
N SER A 809 10.22 35.80 -24.69
CA SER A 809 11.16 34.97 -25.45
C SER A 809 12.56 35.47 -25.20
N LEU A 810 13.46 34.54 -24.86
CA LEU A 810 14.84 34.83 -24.51
C LEU A 810 15.79 34.07 -25.44
N THR A 811 16.98 34.60 -25.63
CA THR A 811 18.08 33.89 -26.31
C THR A 811 19.38 34.02 -25.53
N MET A 812 20.19 32.96 -25.53
CA MET A 812 21.56 32.99 -25.00
C MET A 812 22.59 33.34 -26.09
N ILE A 813 22.16 33.40 -27.36
CA ILE A 813 22.99 33.72 -28.51
C ILE A 813 23.00 35.24 -28.68
N GLY A 814 24.18 35.85 -28.84
CA GLY A 814 24.30 37.29 -29.03
C GLY A 814 23.75 37.75 -30.40
N PRO A 815 23.30 39.02 -30.56
CA PRO A 815 22.83 39.54 -31.83
C PRO A 815 23.90 39.47 -32.93
N GLU A 816 25.17 39.68 -32.58
CA GLU A 816 26.31 39.60 -33.51
C GLU A 816 26.59 38.17 -34.02
N GLU A 817 26.15 37.15 -33.29
CA GLU A 817 26.26 35.73 -33.69
C GLU A 817 25.05 35.26 -34.51
N ASN A 818 23.90 35.92 -34.34
CA ASN A 818 22.66 35.56 -35.03
C ASN A 818 22.71 35.94 -36.52
N GLU A 819 23.40 37.04 -36.90
CA GLU A 819 23.60 37.45 -38.30
C GLU A 819 24.46 36.45 -39.10
N LYS A 820 25.44 35.78 -38.47
CA LYS A 820 26.26 34.75 -39.14
C LYS A 820 25.50 33.45 -39.39
N SER A 821 24.42 33.18 -38.66
CA SER A 821 23.60 31.97 -38.82
C SER A 821 22.59 32.06 -39.98
N GLY A 822 22.17 33.29 -40.34
CA GLY A 822 21.23 33.54 -41.44
C GLY A 822 21.83 33.41 -42.85
N SER A 823 23.17 33.55 -42.98
CA SER A 823 23.87 33.53 -44.27
C SER A 823 24.23 32.13 -44.79
N ARG A 824 23.81 31.03 -44.14
CA ARG A 824 24.14 29.64 -44.53
C ARG A 824 22.95 28.79 -44.99
N ARG A 825 21.85 29.43 -45.39
CA ARG A 825 20.77 28.77 -46.15
C ARG A 825 20.55 29.52 -47.46
N GLY A 826 21.46 29.27 -48.40
CA GLY A 826 21.24 29.42 -49.84
C GLY A 826 21.24 28.04 -50.46
#